data_AF-A0A3N2QLT5-F1
#
_entry.id   AF-A0A3N2QLT5-F1
#
_cell.length_a   1.000
_cell.length_b   1.000
_cell.length_c   1.000
_cell.angle_alpha   90.00
_cell.angle_beta   90.00
_cell.angle_gamma   90.00
#
_symmetry.space_group_name_H-M   'P 1'
#
loop_
_entity.id
_entity.type
_entity.pdbx_description
1 polymer ?
#
loop_
_entity_poly.entity_id
_entity_poly.type
_entity_poly.pdbx_seq_one_letter_code
_entity_poly.pdbx_strand_id
1 'polypeptide(L)'
;MQIKHPRDLTLRDLPRIESPEFAPSSLPLSTSIASPSLSEALRLADDFIGSPYRSDSERMDRLRTKLRDGSLVMVKGITDTPPFSPLIAWQNGGALPGRWTVLKDVHGLDMASRVTRLNDWQITPEQVEHLGPGGVGHLSASSFDSDLREQRAAEREQVRRDSQKNLSLPVGAAAGVAPLEAQSEEAYQEKPEKKLIVELGLFLDGTLNNAGNIEIFRKNVKETCLTPHQRGEISDQECRHRLALIMGDSYANGETNVSKLYSLYREAESETAKANIKRGSIYGPGVGTSTGSDDSLISSATGLWHSGIIHQVTDALEQTASRLRALAGQQTVDQLTIDIFGFSRGSAAVRHAVSEIAKGKDGQLGSMVGQQNMPWPEQVEIRFVGLFDTVAGIVNLATGDLSASNDITDPVNIYLDPENVKAAVHLTAADECRETFALNSLYNSKGDLPGNFFEISLPGAHSDVGGGYHDESTESVRLARQLTLADRHTQWPEESLEWDNLNSILEKTKSEGWVGKDSIEIPTDNAPYLGIKKHMRTDPPPYGRVKLSLEMNRHLRGELSRIPLHLMHEFALKADVPFEPLDSMEDKSKLPKELDAVYQSLSDQVVRQGKSSPELQQEMSQLLRQRYIHHSDNFNTIEFMLGDMITEFELPFEPLMPFTPASNRDRIIHPNEPENS
;
A
#
# COMPACT_ATOMS: atom_id res chain seq x y z
N MET A 1 -2.65 20.13 19.37
CA MET A 1 -1.80 21.32 19.12
C MET A 1 -0.57 20.87 18.37
N GLN A 2 -0.16 21.60 17.33
CA GLN A 2 0.99 21.29 16.48
C GLN A 2 1.94 22.49 16.39
N ILE A 3 3.23 22.23 16.19
CA ILE A 3 4.23 23.27 15.93
C ILE A 3 4.80 23.01 14.55
N LYS A 4 4.80 24.03 13.69
CA LYS A 4 5.15 23.91 12.26
C LYS A 4 6.14 25.00 11.86
N HIS A 5 6.88 24.79 10.78
CA HIS A 5 7.55 25.90 10.11
C HIS A 5 6.54 26.73 9.29
N PRO A 6 6.78 28.05 9.14
CA PRO A 6 5.99 28.93 8.27
C PRO A 6 5.71 28.43 6.84
N ARG A 7 6.65 27.67 6.26
CA ARG A 7 6.56 27.11 4.90
C ARG A 7 5.64 25.88 4.81
N ASP A 8 5.42 25.18 5.91
CA ASP A 8 4.63 23.94 5.98
C ASP A 8 3.17 24.24 6.37
N LEU A 9 2.78 25.52 6.42
CA LEU A 9 1.43 25.95 6.71
C LEU A 9 0.51 25.68 5.52
N THR A 10 -0.64 25.08 5.81
CA THR A 10 -1.76 24.93 4.89
C THR A 10 -2.79 26.05 5.12
N LEU A 11 -3.72 26.25 4.18
CA LEU A 11 -4.78 27.24 4.35
C LEU A 11 -5.61 27.01 5.62
N ARG A 12 -5.84 25.74 5.99
CA ARG A 12 -6.56 25.36 7.21
C ARG A 12 -5.84 25.74 8.49
N ASP A 13 -4.52 25.84 8.46
CA ASP A 13 -3.73 26.19 9.64
C ASP A 13 -3.88 27.68 9.97
N LEU A 14 -4.02 28.55 8.96
CA LEU A 14 -3.99 30.02 9.10
C LEU A 14 -4.95 30.58 10.18
N PRO A 15 -6.25 30.23 10.22
CA PRO A 15 -7.15 30.75 11.25
C PRO A 15 -6.89 30.17 12.66
N ARG A 16 -6.04 29.16 12.77
CA ARG A 16 -5.75 28.45 14.04
C ARG A 16 -4.35 28.73 14.60
N ILE A 17 -3.61 29.66 13.99
CA ILE A 17 -2.29 30.06 14.48
C ILE A 17 -2.46 30.91 15.75
N GLU A 18 -1.81 30.48 16.82
CA GLU A 18 -1.67 31.26 18.06
C GLU A 18 -0.56 32.30 17.90
N SER A 19 -0.76 33.52 18.40
CA SER A 19 0.24 34.56 18.21
C SER A 19 1.55 34.28 18.98
N PRO A 20 2.71 34.74 18.46
CA PRO A 20 4.02 34.56 19.09
C PRO A 20 4.13 35.03 20.56
N GLU A 21 3.25 35.93 21.00
CA GLU A 21 3.19 36.39 22.38
C GLU A 21 2.60 35.34 23.34
N PHE A 22 1.64 34.54 22.86
CA PHE A 22 0.87 33.58 23.66
C PHE A 22 1.22 32.11 23.35
N ALA A 23 1.84 31.84 22.21
CA ALA A 23 2.31 30.50 21.86
C ALA A 23 3.30 29.92 22.90
N PRO A 24 4.31 30.65 23.41
CA PRO A 24 5.26 30.09 24.38
C PRO A 24 4.65 29.76 25.74
N SER A 25 3.63 30.51 26.17
CA SER A 25 2.93 30.29 27.45
C SER A 25 1.89 29.18 27.37
N SER A 26 1.52 28.76 26.15
CA SER A 26 0.68 27.59 25.89
C SER A 26 1.44 26.26 25.94
N LEU A 27 2.77 26.28 26.10
CA LEU A 27 3.59 25.07 26.24
C LEU A 27 3.55 24.53 27.69
N PRO A 28 3.61 23.20 27.88
CA PRO A 28 3.66 22.60 29.21
C PRO A 28 4.93 23.02 29.98
N LEU A 29 4.81 23.05 31.32
CA LEU A 29 5.88 23.48 32.23
C LEU A 29 6.99 22.43 32.44
N SER A 30 6.74 21.15 32.12
CA SER A 30 7.69 20.04 32.31
C SER A 30 7.63 19.06 31.12
N THR A 31 8.78 18.51 30.74
CA THR A 31 8.94 17.50 29.67
C THR A 31 8.64 16.06 30.12
N SER A 32 8.42 15.83 31.42
CA SER A 32 8.15 14.51 32.01
C SER A 32 6.82 13.86 31.60
N ILE A 33 5.97 14.60 30.87
CA ILE A 33 4.76 14.11 30.23
C ILE A 33 4.85 14.53 28.76
N ALA A 34 5.74 13.88 27.99
CA ALA A 34 5.92 14.19 26.59
C ALA A 34 4.73 13.63 25.78
N SER A 35 3.75 14.47 25.47
CA SER A 35 2.84 14.17 24.37
C SER A 35 3.63 14.06 23.06
N PRO A 36 3.26 13.19 22.11
CA PRO A 36 3.96 13.04 20.82
C PRO A 36 4.13 14.35 20.04
N SER A 37 3.27 15.34 20.30
CA SER A 37 3.35 16.69 19.74
C SER A 37 4.49 17.55 20.30
N LEU A 38 4.92 17.31 21.54
CA LEU A 38 5.99 18.07 22.19
C LEU A 38 7.37 17.57 21.77
N SER A 39 7.54 16.25 21.59
CA SER A 39 8.80 15.67 21.11
C SER A 39 9.14 16.16 19.70
N GLU A 40 8.15 16.23 18.81
CA GLU A 40 8.34 16.76 17.46
C GLU A 40 8.62 18.27 17.45
N ALA A 41 7.92 19.03 18.29
CA ALA A 41 8.21 20.46 18.46
C ALA A 41 9.63 20.72 18.96
N LEU A 42 10.12 19.91 19.90
CA LEU A 42 11.50 19.99 20.39
C LEU A 42 12.52 19.61 19.31
N ARG A 43 12.18 18.70 18.39
CA ARG A 43 13.02 18.35 17.22
C ARG A 43 13.13 19.52 16.24
N LEU A 44 12.01 20.17 15.91
CA LEU A 44 11.97 21.36 15.04
C LEU A 44 12.71 22.57 15.65
N ALA A 45 12.83 22.63 16.98
CA ALA A 45 13.55 23.69 17.66
C ALA A 45 15.08 23.58 17.52
N ASP A 46 15.63 22.42 17.17
CA ASP A 46 17.09 22.21 17.13
C ASP A 46 17.68 22.49 15.73
N ASP A 47 18.24 23.69 15.49
CA ASP A 47 18.78 24.12 14.17
C ASP A 47 20.11 23.49 13.71
N PHE A 48 20.70 22.53 14.43
CA PHE A 48 22.01 21.99 14.04
C PHE A 48 22.29 20.59 14.62
N ILE A 49 22.70 19.65 13.76
CA ILE A 49 23.18 18.33 14.16
C ILE A 49 24.63 18.47 14.63
N GLY A 50 24.88 18.26 15.94
CA GLY A 50 26.23 18.27 16.51
C GLY A 50 26.43 18.99 17.87
N SER A 51 25.38 19.47 18.53
CA SER A 51 25.55 19.99 19.90
C SER A 51 25.60 18.84 20.92
N PRO A 52 26.53 18.85 21.90
CA PRO A 52 26.55 17.86 22.97
C PRO A 52 25.26 17.93 23.79
N TYR A 53 24.85 16.77 24.34
CA TYR A 53 23.68 16.53 25.18
C TYR A 53 23.21 17.79 25.94
N ARG A 54 22.08 18.37 25.49
CA ARG A 54 21.43 19.50 26.17
C ARG A 54 20.33 19.00 27.09
N SER A 55 20.15 19.69 28.20
CA SER A 55 19.05 19.40 29.12
C SER A 55 17.70 19.76 28.48
N ASP A 56 16.64 19.07 28.88
CA ASP A 56 15.27 19.34 28.41
C ASP A 56 14.83 20.80 28.62
N SER A 57 15.34 21.45 29.67
CA SER A 57 15.07 22.87 29.95
C SER A 57 15.61 23.78 28.84
N GLU A 58 16.82 23.51 28.33
CA GLU A 58 17.45 24.32 27.28
C GLU A 58 16.75 24.16 25.93
N ARG A 59 16.27 22.95 25.63
CA ARG A 59 15.50 22.67 24.41
C ARG A 59 14.14 23.38 24.45
N MET A 60 13.48 23.37 25.61
CA MET A 60 12.23 24.09 25.82
C MET A 60 12.40 25.62 25.71
N ASP A 61 13.47 26.19 26.26
CA ASP A 61 13.74 27.63 26.15
C ASP A 61 14.06 28.07 24.71
N ARG A 62 14.74 27.20 23.95
CA ARG A 62 14.97 27.43 22.53
C ARG A 62 13.67 27.36 21.72
N LEU A 63 12.83 26.37 21.97
CA LEU A 63 11.52 26.28 21.34
C LEU A 63 10.66 27.52 21.65
N ARG A 64 10.64 27.98 22.91
CA ARG A 64 9.96 29.21 23.31
C ARG A 64 10.52 30.43 22.56
N THR A 65 11.83 30.51 22.39
CA THR A 65 12.49 31.59 21.62
C THR A 65 12.02 31.59 20.16
N LYS A 66 12.04 30.41 19.52
CA LYS A 66 11.59 30.25 18.12
C LYS A 66 10.10 30.52 17.90
N LEU A 67 9.27 30.23 18.90
CA LEU A 67 7.85 30.61 18.86
C LEU A 67 7.67 32.11 19.05
N ARG A 68 8.51 32.79 19.86
CA ARG A 68 8.46 34.25 20.06
C ARG A 68 8.93 35.03 18.83
N ASP A 69 9.95 34.53 18.14
CA ASP A 69 10.52 35.18 16.96
C ASP A 69 9.78 34.84 15.65
N GLY A 70 8.84 33.87 15.70
CA GLY A 70 8.00 33.49 14.56
C GLY A 70 8.67 32.55 13.56
N SER A 71 9.89 32.05 13.84
CA SER A 71 10.56 31.01 13.04
C SER A 71 9.86 29.65 13.11
N LEU A 72 9.12 29.41 14.21
CA LEU A 72 8.14 28.35 14.36
C LEU A 72 6.80 28.95 14.76
N VAL A 73 5.72 28.28 14.37
CA VAL A 73 4.36 28.70 14.69
C VAL A 73 3.59 27.59 15.39
N MET A 74 2.77 27.97 16.36
CA MET A 74 1.88 27.06 17.06
C MET A 74 0.50 27.11 16.41
N VAL A 75 0.02 25.95 15.98
CA VAL A 75 -1.31 25.75 15.39
C VAL A 75 -2.17 24.93 16.34
N LYS A 76 -3.33 25.47 16.74
CA LYS A 76 -4.31 24.73 17.54
C LYS A 76 -5.01 23.70 16.64
N GLY A 77 -5.07 22.44 17.05
CA GLY A 77 -5.76 21.38 16.31
C GLY A 77 -7.28 21.58 16.32
N ILE A 78 -8.03 20.89 15.45
CA ILE A 78 -9.47 21.12 15.28
C ILE A 78 -10.28 20.86 16.54
N THR A 79 -9.90 19.83 17.28
CA THR A 79 -10.48 19.43 18.56
C THR A 79 -9.94 20.21 19.77
N ASP A 80 -8.92 21.06 19.57
CA ASP A 80 -8.40 21.92 20.64
C ASP A 80 -9.26 23.18 20.79
N THR A 81 -9.12 23.87 21.93
CA THR A 81 -9.66 25.22 22.08
C THR A 81 -9.13 26.15 20.98
N PRO A 82 -9.96 27.07 20.46
CA PRO A 82 -9.51 28.05 19.48
C PRO A 82 -8.34 28.87 20.04
N PRO A 83 -7.48 29.41 19.16
CA PRO A 83 -6.36 30.24 19.59
C PRO A 83 -6.87 31.41 20.44
N PHE A 84 -6.15 31.68 21.54
CA PHE A 84 -6.48 32.77 22.45
C PHE A 84 -6.28 34.13 21.79
N SER A 85 -5.24 34.25 20.96
CA SER A 85 -4.87 35.43 20.18
C SER A 85 -4.55 35.00 18.74
N PRO A 86 -5.58 34.80 17.89
CA PRO A 86 -5.38 34.44 16.49
C PRO A 86 -4.70 35.55 15.70
N LEU A 87 -3.93 35.18 14.67
CA LEU A 87 -3.30 36.14 13.76
C LEU A 87 -4.25 36.73 12.73
N ILE A 88 -5.25 35.95 12.32
CA ILE A 88 -6.27 36.36 11.34
C ILE A 88 -7.67 36.01 11.84
N ALA A 89 -8.68 36.74 11.39
CA ALA A 89 -10.07 36.42 11.67
C ALA A 89 -10.97 36.71 10.48
N TRP A 90 -12.13 36.06 10.46
CA TRP A 90 -13.18 36.33 9.48
C TRP A 90 -14.10 37.45 9.97
N GLN A 91 -14.27 38.48 9.15
CA GLN A 91 -15.19 39.58 9.40
C GLN A 91 -16.45 39.41 8.55
N ASN A 92 -17.59 39.13 9.19
CA ASN A 92 -18.88 39.07 8.52
C ASN A 92 -19.31 40.46 8.03
N GLY A 93 -19.48 40.62 6.72
CA GLY A 93 -19.69 41.92 6.07
C GLY A 93 -21.13 42.45 6.09
N GLY A 94 -22.08 41.75 6.73
CA GLY A 94 -23.49 42.12 6.69
C GLY A 94 -24.04 42.11 5.27
N ALA A 95 -24.22 43.28 4.66
CA ALA A 95 -24.64 43.44 3.25
C ALA A 95 -23.49 43.34 2.23
N LEU A 96 -22.23 43.31 2.67
CA LEU A 96 -21.05 43.08 1.84
C LEU A 96 -20.52 41.65 2.04
N PRO A 97 -19.78 41.09 1.06
CA PRO A 97 -19.11 39.80 1.23
C PRO A 97 -18.21 39.82 2.47
N GLY A 98 -18.26 38.74 3.27
CA GLY A 98 -17.33 38.57 4.37
C GLY A 98 -15.88 38.50 3.87
N ARG A 99 -14.94 38.88 4.72
CA ARG A 99 -13.52 38.91 4.36
C ARG A 99 -12.63 38.52 5.52
N TRP A 100 -11.48 37.95 5.21
CA TRP A 100 -10.40 37.74 6.16
C TRP A 100 -9.71 39.06 6.49
N THR A 101 -9.39 39.26 7.76
CA THR A 101 -8.61 40.40 8.25
C THR A 101 -7.41 39.91 9.04
N VAL A 102 -6.26 40.55 8.82
CA VAL A 102 -5.10 40.36 9.69
C VAL A 102 -5.36 41.13 10.98
N LEU A 103 -5.44 40.40 12.09
CA LEU A 103 -5.57 41.00 13.41
C LEU A 103 -4.20 41.41 13.95
N LYS A 104 -3.16 40.63 13.60
CA LYS A 104 -1.79 40.87 14.03
C LYS A 104 -0.81 40.41 12.97
N ASP A 105 0.08 41.31 12.58
CA ASP A 105 1.15 40.99 11.65
C ASP A 105 2.40 40.54 12.41
N VAL A 106 3.06 39.51 11.86
CA VAL A 106 4.23 38.87 12.47
C VAL A 106 5.32 38.82 11.40
N HIS A 107 6.48 39.36 11.74
CA HIS A 107 7.61 39.42 10.84
C HIS A 107 8.00 38.01 10.37
N GLY A 108 8.06 37.78 9.06
CA GLY A 108 8.44 36.49 8.46
C GLY A 108 7.28 35.58 8.06
N LEU A 109 6.04 35.88 8.48
CA LEU A 109 4.86 35.08 8.11
C LEU A 109 4.07 35.63 6.91
N ASP A 110 4.25 36.92 6.59
CA ASP A 110 3.59 37.62 5.46
C ASP A 110 2.07 37.41 5.42
N MET A 111 1.42 37.54 6.60
CA MET A 111 -0.01 37.27 6.75
C MET A 111 -0.86 38.24 5.93
N ALA A 112 -0.39 39.47 5.73
CA ALA A 112 -1.06 40.46 4.89
C ALA A 112 -1.19 39.98 3.43
N SER A 113 -0.12 39.46 2.83
CA SER A 113 -0.15 38.91 1.47
C SER A 113 -1.07 37.70 1.37
N ARG A 114 -1.00 36.78 2.34
CA ARG A 114 -1.83 35.56 2.37
C ARG A 114 -3.32 35.88 2.52
N VAL A 115 -3.67 36.82 3.41
CA VAL A 115 -5.05 37.27 3.62
C VAL A 115 -5.59 38.04 2.40
N THR A 116 -4.78 38.89 1.78
CA THR A 116 -5.15 39.56 0.53
C THR A 116 -5.51 38.53 -0.55
N ARG A 117 -4.66 37.52 -0.75
CA ARG A 117 -4.92 36.46 -1.74
C ARG A 117 -6.17 35.63 -1.39
N LEU A 118 -6.37 35.27 -0.13
CA LEU A 118 -7.59 34.59 0.32
C LEU A 118 -8.85 35.38 -0.07
N ASN A 119 -8.81 36.70 0.14
CA ASN A 119 -9.91 37.59 -0.21
C ASN A 119 -10.06 37.77 -1.74
N ASP A 120 -8.96 37.86 -2.49
CA ASP A 120 -8.96 37.97 -3.95
C ASP A 120 -9.59 36.73 -4.61
N TRP A 121 -9.33 35.55 -4.05
CA TRP A 121 -9.95 34.29 -4.48
C TRP A 121 -11.33 34.03 -3.86
N GLN A 122 -11.82 34.93 -3.00
CA GLN A 122 -13.09 34.82 -2.28
C GLN A 122 -13.22 33.53 -1.46
N ILE A 123 -12.12 33.07 -0.87
CA ILE A 123 -12.09 31.84 -0.08
C ILE A 123 -12.76 32.07 1.28
N THR A 124 -13.81 31.30 1.58
CA THR A 124 -14.58 31.41 2.83
C THR A 124 -14.05 30.47 3.92
N PRO A 125 -14.38 30.70 5.22
CA PRO A 125 -14.02 29.79 6.30
C PRO A 125 -14.49 28.35 6.07
N GLU A 126 -15.70 28.18 5.52
CA GLU A 126 -16.27 26.86 5.20
C GLU A 126 -15.40 26.10 4.19
N GLN A 127 -14.88 26.79 3.18
CA GLN A 127 -13.98 26.20 2.18
C GLN A 127 -12.61 25.85 2.74
N VAL A 128 -12.13 26.62 3.72
CA VAL A 128 -10.87 26.37 4.45
C VAL A 128 -11.02 25.16 5.38
N GLU A 129 -12.21 24.89 5.91
CA GLU A 129 -12.48 23.78 6.82
C GLU A 129 -12.76 22.44 6.12
N HIS A 130 -13.19 22.47 4.84
CA HIS A 130 -13.56 21.27 4.09
C HIS A 130 -12.34 20.42 3.67
N LEU A 131 -12.34 19.15 4.07
CA LEU A 131 -11.41 18.12 3.63
C LEU A 131 -12.15 17.15 2.69
N GLY A 132 -11.81 17.15 1.41
CA GLY A 132 -12.45 16.30 0.39
C GLY A 132 -12.04 16.71 -1.03
N PRO A 133 -12.42 15.96 -2.07
CA PRO A 133 -12.09 16.27 -3.47
C PRO A 133 -12.52 17.70 -3.83
N GLY A 134 -11.56 18.56 -4.18
CA GLY A 134 -11.80 19.97 -4.50
C GLY A 134 -11.82 20.93 -3.31
N GLY A 135 -11.60 20.47 -2.07
CA GLY A 135 -11.50 21.31 -0.87
C GLY A 135 -10.16 22.05 -0.80
N VAL A 136 -10.17 23.37 -0.60
CA VAL A 136 -8.96 24.21 -0.66
C VAL A 136 -8.14 24.21 0.64
N GLY A 137 -8.68 23.66 1.73
CA GLY A 137 -8.06 23.71 3.06
C GLY A 137 -6.67 23.08 3.17
N HIS A 138 -6.36 22.09 2.33
CA HIS A 138 -5.06 21.39 2.33
C HIS A 138 -3.99 22.08 1.47
N LEU A 139 -4.36 23.09 0.68
CA LEU A 139 -3.41 23.79 -0.18
C LEU A 139 -2.35 24.51 0.65
N SER A 140 -1.12 24.55 0.13
CA SER A 140 -0.02 25.28 0.77
C SER A 140 -0.40 26.75 0.88
N ALA A 141 -0.31 27.30 2.08
CA ALA A 141 -0.67 28.69 2.31
C ALA A 141 0.23 29.67 1.56
N SER A 142 1.40 29.25 1.05
CA SER A 142 2.32 30.09 0.29
C SER A 142 2.17 29.99 -1.23
N SER A 143 1.57 28.92 -1.76
CA SER A 143 1.48 28.67 -3.20
C SER A 143 0.07 28.39 -3.73
N PHE A 144 -0.97 28.45 -2.89
CA PHE A 144 -2.35 28.09 -3.27
C PHE A 144 -2.91 28.84 -4.50
N ASP A 145 -2.38 30.03 -4.83
CA ASP A 145 -2.75 30.76 -6.05
C ASP A 145 -2.41 29.98 -7.33
N SER A 146 -1.25 29.32 -7.37
CA SER A 146 -0.83 28.52 -8.52
C SER A 146 -1.69 27.27 -8.62
N ASP A 147 -1.89 26.60 -7.49
CA ASP A 147 -2.68 25.38 -7.38
C ASP A 147 -4.14 25.62 -7.81
N LEU A 148 -4.76 26.73 -7.37
CA LEU A 148 -6.11 27.13 -7.78
C LEU A 148 -6.20 27.53 -9.26
N ARG A 149 -5.16 28.14 -9.81
CA ARG A 149 -5.12 28.49 -11.25
C ARG A 149 -5.06 27.22 -12.10
N GLU A 150 -4.24 26.27 -11.72
CA GLU A 150 -4.13 24.98 -12.40
C GLU A 150 -5.43 24.19 -12.29
N GLN A 151 -6.03 24.14 -11.10
CA GLN A 151 -7.32 23.48 -10.89
C GLN A 151 -8.42 24.09 -11.76
N ARG A 152 -8.55 25.42 -11.80
CA ARG A 152 -9.54 26.10 -12.67
C ARG A 152 -9.20 26.00 -14.16
N ALA A 153 -7.93 25.90 -14.53
CA ALA A 153 -7.53 25.65 -15.92
C ALA A 153 -7.90 24.23 -16.36
N ALA A 154 -7.70 23.24 -15.48
CA ALA A 154 -8.11 21.85 -15.69
C ALA A 154 -9.65 21.74 -15.81
N GLU A 155 -10.40 22.41 -14.94
CA GLU A 155 -11.87 22.48 -15.03
C GLU A 155 -12.34 23.11 -16.35
N ARG A 156 -11.70 24.21 -16.79
CA ARG A 156 -12.03 24.85 -18.07
C ARG A 156 -11.71 23.95 -19.25
N GLU A 157 -10.59 23.23 -19.21
CA GLU A 157 -10.23 22.29 -20.27
C GLU A 157 -11.18 21.08 -20.29
N GLN A 158 -11.65 20.64 -19.13
CA GLN A 158 -12.65 19.59 -19.00
C GLN A 158 -14.01 20.04 -19.58
N VAL A 159 -14.48 21.24 -19.23
CA VAL A 159 -15.68 21.85 -19.85
C VAL A 159 -15.50 22.07 -21.36
N ARG A 160 -14.29 22.41 -21.83
CA ARG A 160 -13.99 22.53 -23.27
C ARG A 160 -14.02 21.19 -23.98
N ARG A 161 -13.49 20.12 -23.38
CA ARG A 161 -13.59 18.74 -23.90
C ARG A 161 -15.03 18.25 -23.94
N ASP A 162 -15.83 18.56 -22.92
CA ASP A 162 -17.24 18.17 -22.84
C ASP A 162 -18.10 18.94 -23.85
N SER A 163 -17.81 20.23 -24.08
CA SER A 163 -18.49 21.02 -25.13
C SER A 163 -18.08 20.62 -26.55
N GLN A 164 -16.84 20.16 -26.77
CA GLN A 164 -16.41 19.61 -28.07
C GLN A 164 -17.04 18.25 -28.39
N LYS A 165 -17.34 17.42 -27.38
CA LYS A 165 -18.10 16.16 -27.58
C LYS A 165 -19.55 16.40 -28.04
N ASN A 166 -20.16 17.53 -27.66
CA ASN A 166 -21.56 17.85 -27.97
C ASN A 166 -21.80 18.51 -29.34
N LEU A 167 -20.77 18.75 -30.16
CA LEU A 167 -20.88 19.48 -31.43
C LEU A 167 -20.91 18.60 -32.70
N SER A 168 -21.14 17.29 -32.57
CA SER A 168 -21.24 16.37 -33.71
C SER A 168 -22.68 15.87 -33.96
N LEU A 169 -23.57 16.77 -34.40
CA LEU A 169 -24.79 16.41 -35.11
C LEU A 169 -24.98 17.32 -36.32
N PRO A 170 -25.35 16.80 -37.51
CA PRO A 170 -25.41 17.59 -38.72
C PRO A 170 -26.67 18.46 -38.77
N VAL A 171 -26.45 19.74 -39.09
CA VAL A 171 -27.47 20.73 -39.44
C VAL A 171 -27.76 20.65 -40.94
N GLY A 172 -29.04 20.49 -41.32
CA GLY A 172 -29.53 20.93 -42.62
C GLY A 172 -30.67 20.11 -43.23
N ALA A 173 -31.91 20.63 -43.16
CA ALA A 173 -32.81 20.75 -44.30
C ALA A 173 -34.03 21.61 -43.94
N ALA A 174 -34.39 22.52 -44.84
CA ALA A 174 -35.36 23.57 -44.67
C ALA A 174 -36.81 23.14 -44.97
N ALA A 175 -37.72 23.92 -44.39
CA ALA A 175 -39.14 24.16 -44.64
C ALA A 175 -39.84 23.52 -45.86
N GLY A 176 -41.02 22.94 -45.58
CA GLY A 176 -42.15 22.78 -46.50
C GLY A 176 -43.44 22.65 -45.69
N VAL A 177 -44.46 23.44 -46.00
CA VAL A 177 -45.71 23.61 -45.22
C VAL A 177 -46.89 22.88 -45.88
N ALA A 178 -47.68 22.21 -45.02
CA ALA A 178 -49.10 21.78 -45.12
C ALA A 178 -49.50 20.55 -45.99
N PRO A 179 -50.68 19.91 -45.74
CA PRO A 179 -51.63 19.99 -44.61
C PRO A 179 -51.96 18.62 -43.94
N LEU A 180 -52.77 18.68 -42.85
CA LEU A 180 -53.31 17.56 -42.07
C LEU A 180 -53.95 16.43 -42.91
N GLU A 181 -53.61 15.19 -42.58
CA GLU A 181 -54.50 14.03 -42.68
C GLU A 181 -54.35 13.13 -41.45
N ALA A 182 -55.51 12.69 -40.93
CA ALA A 182 -55.64 11.82 -39.78
C ALA A 182 -55.59 10.34 -40.19
N GLN A 183 -54.77 9.57 -39.48
CA GLN A 183 -54.74 8.10 -39.33
C GLN A 183 -53.46 7.84 -38.50
N SER A 184 -53.33 6.90 -37.58
CA SER A 184 -54.17 5.86 -36.98
C SER A 184 -53.35 5.38 -35.77
N GLU A 185 -53.98 5.03 -34.65
CA GLU A 185 -53.28 4.50 -33.47
C GLU A 185 -52.60 3.16 -33.82
N GLU A 186 -51.29 3.19 -34.10
CA GLU A 186 -50.46 1.99 -34.06
C GLU A 186 -50.14 1.68 -32.61
N ALA A 187 -50.61 0.50 -32.17
CA ALA A 187 -50.37 -0.04 -30.86
C ALA A 187 -48.87 -0.08 -30.56
N TYR A 188 -48.44 0.69 -29.55
CA TYR A 188 -47.14 0.51 -28.92
C TYR A 188 -47.10 -0.88 -28.29
N GLN A 189 -46.46 -1.83 -28.96
CA GLN A 189 -45.96 -3.02 -28.27
C GLN A 189 -44.83 -2.56 -27.34
N GLU A 190 -45.08 -2.55 -26.03
CA GLU A 190 -44.05 -2.38 -25.01
C GLU A 190 -42.93 -3.39 -25.28
N LYS A 191 -41.75 -2.89 -25.67
CA LYS A 191 -40.55 -3.72 -25.66
C LYS A 191 -40.34 -4.14 -24.20
N PRO A 192 -40.15 -5.44 -23.90
CA PRO A 192 -39.91 -5.88 -22.54
C PRO A 192 -38.69 -5.14 -21.98
N GLU A 193 -38.85 -4.57 -20.79
CA GLU A 193 -37.82 -3.80 -20.11
C GLU A 193 -36.62 -4.71 -19.85
N LYS A 194 -35.45 -4.36 -20.40
CA LYS A 194 -34.24 -5.17 -20.26
C LYS A 194 -33.68 -4.99 -18.87
N LYS A 195 -33.37 -6.09 -18.19
CA LYS A 195 -32.74 -6.07 -16.87
C LYS A 195 -31.37 -5.39 -16.94
N LEU A 196 -31.01 -4.62 -15.92
CA LEU A 196 -29.67 -4.07 -15.77
C LEU A 196 -28.83 -4.95 -14.83
N ILE A 197 -27.77 -5.52 -15.37
CA ILE A 197 -26.76 -6.27 -14.64
C ILE A 197 -25.50 -5.41 -14.57
N VAL A 198 -24.96 -5.22 -13.38
CA VAL A 198 -23.68 -4.54 -13.18
C VAL A 198 -22.66 -5.53 -12.61
N GLU A 199 -21.51 -5.67 -13.27
CA GLU A 199 -20.40 -6.51 -12.80
C GLU A 199 -19.22 -5.62 -12.38
N LEU A 200 -18.79 -5.71 -11.13
CA LEU A 200 -17.71 -4.90 -10.58
C LEU A 200 -16.54 -5.77 -10.09
N GLY A 201 -15.35 -5.49 -10.62
CA GLY A 201 -14.10 -6.06 -10.13
C GLY A 201 -13.47 -5.17 -9.07
N LEU A 202 -13.19 -5.70 -7.88
CA LEU A 202 -12.51 -5.00 -6.78
C LEU A 202 -11.12 -5.62 -6.57
N PHE A 203 -10.07 -4.81 -6.62
CA PHE A 203 -8.68 -5.28 -6.56
C PHE A 203 -7.93 -4.56 -5.45
N LEU A 204 -7.73 -5.23 -4.31
CA LEU A 204 -7.14 -4.65 -3.09
C LEU A 204 -5.69 -5.12 -2.94
N ASP A 205 -4.73 -4.22 -3.16
CA ASP A 205 -3.32 -4.57 -3.15
C ASP A 205 -2.74 -4.73 -1.74
N GLY A 206 -1.59 -5.41 -1.65
CA GLY A 206 -0.85 -5.60 -0.41
C GLY A 206 -0.21 -4.31 0.09
N THR A 207 0.00 -4.20 1.41
CA THR A 207 0.65 -3.04 2.06
C THR A 207 1.96 -2.63 1.41
N LEU A 208 2.19 -1.33 1.35
CA LEU A 208 3.33 -0.74 0.66
C LEU A 208 3.41 -1.12 -0.83
N ASN A 209 2.36 -1.67 -1.46
CA ASN A 209 2.30 -1.80 -2.92
C ASN A 209 1.37 -0.74 -3.49
N ASN A 210 1.91 0.05 -4.42
CA ASN A 210 1.14 1.04 -5.15
C ASN A 210 1.65 1.10 -6.59
N ALA A 211 0.83 0.63 -7.54
CA ALA A 211 1.20 0.59 -8.96
C ALA A 211 1.60 1.97 -9.52
N GLY A 212 0.99 3.06 -9.04
CA GLY A 212 1.34 4.42 -9.43
C GLY A 212 2.70 4.87 -8.89
N ASN A 213 3.03 4.54 -7.64
CA ASN A 213 4.35 4.83 -7.05
C ASN A 213 5.47 4.07 -7.78
N ILE A 214 5.22 2.81 -8.14
CA ILE A 214 6.16 2.00 -8.92
C ILE A 214 6.44 2.64 -10.30
N GLU A 215 5.41 3.18 -10.96
CA GLU A 215 5.58 3.89 -12.24
C GLU A 215 6.39 5.19 -12.09
N ILE A 216 6.14 5.95 -11.02
CA ILE A 216 6.92 7.15 -10.68
C ILE A 216 8.38 6.78 -10.40
N PHE A 217 8.64 5.72 -9.65
CA PHE A 217 10.00 5.24 -9.37
C PHE A 217 10.74 4.86 -10.65
N ARG A 218 10.10 4.08 -11.54
CA ARG A 218 10.69 3.69 -12.83
C ARG A 218 11.07 4.90 -13.68
N LYS A 219 10.26 5.95 -13.66
CA LYS A 219 10.56 7.22 -14.34
C LYS A 219 11.76 7.92 -13.69
N ASN A 220 11.78 8.04 -12.37
CA ASN A 220 12.88 8.69 -11.64
C ASN A 220 14.21 7.94 -11.78
N VAL A 221 14.21 6.60 -11.81
CA VAL A 221 15.40 5.79 -12.08
C VAL A 221 15.96 6.12 -13.47
N LYS A 222 15.11 6.17 -14.50
CA LYS A 222 15.55 6.55 -15.86
C LYS A 222 16.13 7.96 -15.87
N GLU A 223 15.48 8.93 -15.25
CA GLU A 223 15.94 10.32 -15.28
C GLU A 223 17.21 10.56 -14.43
N THR A 224 17.30 9.91 -13.27
CA THR A 224 18.31 10.23 -12.24
C THR A 224 19.53 9.31 -12.31
N CYS A 225 19.35 8.01 -12.60
CA CYS A 225 20.44 7.03 -12.55
C CYS A 225 21.20 6.86 -13.87
N LEU A 226 20.56 7.13 -15.03
CA LEU A 226 21.21 6.97 -16.34
C LEU A 226 22.48 7.82 -16.48
N THR A 227 22.44 9.08 -16.05
CA THR A 227 23.54 10.03 -16.29
C THR A 227 24.77 9.76 -15.40
N PRO A 228 24.64 9.55 -14.07
CA PRO A 228 25.76 9.17 -13.22
C PRO A 228 26.37 7.81 -13.59
N HIS A 229 25.55 6.84 -13.99
CA HIS A 229 26.03 5.53 -14.43
C HIS A 229 26.87 5.63 -15.71
N GLN A 230 26.41 6.38 -16.72
CA GLN A 230 27.17 6.62 -17.96
C GLN A 230 28.53 7.30 -17.71
N ARG A 231 28.66 8.07 -16.62
CA ARG A 231 29.92 8.71 -16.22
C ARG A 231 30.81 7.82 -15.34
N GLY A 232 30.33 6.64 -14.93
CA GLY A 232 31.06 5.72 -14.05
C GLY A 232 31.17 6.20 -12.59
N GLU A 233 30.35 7.16 -12.17
CA GLU A 233 30.40 7.74 -10.82
C GLU A 233 29.77 6.81 -9.77
N ILE A 234 28.75 6.05 -10.17
CA ILE A 234 27.97 5.13 -9.35
C ILE A 234 27.46 3.99 -10.22
N SER A 235 27.32 2.79 -9.67
CA SER A 235 26.70 1.69 -10.40
C SER A 235 25.18 1.91 -10.50
N ASP A 236 24.55 1.38 -11.56
CA ASP A 236 23.10 1.46 -11.74
C ASP A 236 22.35 0.84 -10.54
N GLN A 237 22.91 -0.23 -9.97
CA GLN A 237 22.38 -0.92 -8.80
C GLN A 237 22.47 -0.06 -7.53
N GLU A 238 23.61 0.55 -7.26
CA GLU A 238 23.81 1.43 -6.09
C GLU A 238 22.93 2.68 -6.19
N CYS A 239 22.77 3.25 -7.39
CA CYS A 239 21.88 4.40 -7.59
C CYS A 239 20.41 4.04 -7.33
N ARG A 240 19.94 2.91 -7.86
CA ARG A 240 18.57 2.43 -7.62
C ARG A 240 18.32 2.13 -6.14
N HIS A 241 19.29 1.53 -5.44
CA HIS A 241 19.20 1.23 -4.01
C HIS A 241 19.05 2.51 -3.18
N ARG A 242 19.91 3.50 -3.41
CA ARG A 242 19.80 4.80 -2.73
C ARG A 242 18.49 5.51 -3.02
N LEU A 243 18.07 5.50 -4.29
CA LEU A 243 16.82 6.15 -4.68
C LEU A 243 15.61 5.47 -4.02
N ALA A 244 15.62 4.14 -3.90
CA ALA A 244 14.62 3.38 -3.17
C ALA A 244 14.57 3.78 -1.69
N LEU A 245 15.71 3.86 -1.01
CA LEU A 245 15.79 4.29 0.39
C LEU A 245 15.32 5.74 0.61
N ILE A 246 15.44 6.61 -0.41
CA ILE A 246 14.98 8.00 -0.36
C ILE A 246 13.47 8.09 -0.59
N MET A 247 12.96 7.37 -1.59
CA MET A 247 11.57 7.49 -2.04
C MET A 247 10.59 6.66 -1.21
N GLY A 248 11.06 5.61 -0.53
CA GLY A 248 10.25 4.72 0.29
C GLY A 248 9.95 3.38 -0.39
N ASP A 249 9.54 2.42 0.43
CA ASP A 249 9.39 1.02 0.03
C ASP A 249 8.33 0.83 -1.07
N SER A 250 7.27 1.65 -1.11
CA SER A 250 6.23 1.50 -2.13
C SER A 250 6.65 1.89 -3.54
N TYR A 251 7.69 2.71 -3.64
CA TYR A 251 8.34 3.07 -4.89
C TYR A 251 9.33 1.98 -5.31
N ALA A 252 9.96 1.34 -4.33
CA ALA A 252 10.99 0.33 -4.54
C ALA A 252 10.45 -1.07 -4.90
N ASN A 253 9.15 -1.32 -4.78
CA ASN A 253 8.56 -2.64 -5.06
C ASN A 253 8.35 -2.92 -6.56
N GLY A 254 8.25 -4.20 -6.90
CA GLY A 254 7.78 -4.70 -8.19
C GLY A 254 6.25 -4.70 -8.29
N GLU A 255 5.72 -4.98 -9.47
CA GLU A 255 4.27 -4.99 -9.73
C GLU A 255 3.61 -6.29 -9.22
N THR A 256 2.53 -6.16 -8.45
CA THR A 256 1.81 -7.30 -7.85
C THR A 256 0.89 -7.98 -8.85
N ASN A 257 0.49 -9.22 -8.55
CA ASN A 257 -0.48 -9.95 -9.35
C ASN A 257 -1.89 -9.36 -9.26
N VAL A 258 -2.24 -8.68 -8.16
CA VAL A 258 -3.51 -7.95 -8.04
C VAL A 258 -3.56 -6.80 -9.04
N SER A 259 -2.48 -6.00 -9.13
CA SER A 259 -2.37 -4.93 -10.12
C SER A 259 -2.42 -5.45 -11.57
N LYS A 260 -1.73 -6.56 -11.85
CA LYS A 260 -1.79 -7.22 -13.17
C LYS A 260 -3.20 -7.71 -13.51
N LEU A 261 -3.88 -8.39 -12.59
CA LEU A 261 -5.27 -8.82 -12.80
C LEU A 261 -6.22 -7.63 -12.99
N TYR A 262 -6.06 -6.54 -12.23
CA TYR A 262 -6.82 -5.31 -12.44
C TYR A 262 -6.69 -4.80 -13.87
N SER A 263 -5.47 -4.77 -14.43
CA SER A 263 -5.24 -4.33 -15.80
C SER A 263 -5.84 -5.25 -16.88
N LEU A 264 -6.11 -6.51 -16.54
CA LEU A 264 -6.79 -7.47 -17.42
C LEU A 264 -8.31 -7.39 -17.34
N TYR A 265 -8.89 -6.72 -16.33
CA TYR A 265 -10.33 -6.75 -16.12
C TYR A 265 -11.04 -5.89 -17.15
N ARG A 266 -11.89 -6.51 -17.99
CA ARG A 266 -12.49 -5.84 -19.14
C ARG A 266 -13.66 -4.94 -18.75
N GLU A 267 -13.43 -3.64 -18.79
CA GLU A 267 -14.50 -2.65 -18.72
C GLU A 267 -15.23 -2.54 -20.07
N ALA A 268 -16.55 -2.75 -20.06
CA ALA A 268 -17.37 -2.71 -21.26
C ALA A 268 -18.85 -2.55 -20.93
N GLU A 269 -19.61 -2.09 -21.91
CA GLU A 269 -21.06 -2.23 -21.94
C GLU A 269 -21.44 -3.24 -23.02
N SER A 270 -22.36 -4.15 -22.69
CA SER A 270 -22.87 -5.13 -23.65
C SER A 270 -24.36 -5.32 -23.47
N GLU A 271 -25.05 -5.62 -24.57
CA GLU A 271 -26.50 -5.76 -24.60
C GLU A 271 -26.85 -7.16 -25.11
N THR A 272 -27.69 -7.86 -24.37
CA THR A 272 -28.27 -9.14 -24.79
C THR A 272 -29.74 -8.96 -25.11
N ALA A 273 -30.40 -10.03 -25.56
CA ALA A 273 -31.84 -10.03 -25.80
C ALA A 273 -32.66 -9.75 -24.52
N LYS A 274 -32.10 -10.00 -23.32
CA LYS A 274 -32.81 -9.95 -22.03
C LYS A 274 -32.23 -8.97 -21.00
N ALA A 275 -30.97 -8.56 -21.15
CA ALA A 275 -30.28 -7.74 -20.17
C ALA A 275 -29.24 -6.80 -20.80
N ASN A 276 -29.05 -5.64 -20.17
CA ASN A 276 -27.92 -4.74 -20.37
C ASN A 276 -26.87 -5.06 -19.29
N ILE A 277 -25.66 -5.40 -19.69
CA ILE A 277 -24.56 -5.73 -18.80
C ILE A 277 -23.54 -4.60 -18.85
N LYS A 278 -23.26 -3.99 -17.70
CA LYS A 278 -22.27 -2.94 -17.57
C LYS A 278 -21.16 -3.37 -16.62
N ARG A 279 -19.91 -3.23 -17.06
CA ARG A 279 -18.73 -3.67 -16.31
C ARG A 279 -17.87 -2.50 -15.90
N GLY A 280 -17.35 -2.55 -14.68
CA GLY A 280 -16.35 -1.62 -14.19
C GLY A 280 -15.40 -2.28 -13.20
N SER A 281 -14.33 -1.58 -12.87
CA SER A 281 -13.33 -2.05 -11.92
C SER A 281 -12.90 -0.95 -10.96
N ILE A 282 -12.40 -1.35 -9.79
CA ILE A 282 -11.88 -0.50 -8.75
C ILE A 282 -10.55 -1.10 -8.29
N TYR A 283 -9.51 -0.27 -8.23
CA TYR A 283 -8.22 -0.64 -7.65
C TYR A 283 -8.00 0.11 -6.34
N GLY A 284 -7.84 -0.63 -5.25
CA GLY A 284 -7.48 -0.12 -3.94
C GLY A 284 -5.97 -0.27 -3.73
N PRO A 285 -5.19 0.82 -3.64
CA PRO A 285 -3.76 0.74 -3.37
C PRO A 285 -3.49 0.12 -2.01
N GLY A 286 -2.29 -0.41 -1.82
CA GLY A 286 -1.87 -1.08 -0.59
C GLY A 286 -2.00 -0.20 0.65
N VAL A 287 -2.38 -0.81 1.76
CA VAL A 287 -2.45 -0.15 3.07
C VAL A 287 -1.17 0.65 3.36
N GLY A 288 -1.31 1.90 3.81
CA GLY A 288 -0.21 2.79 4.17
C GLY A 288 0.41 3.57 3.00
N THR A 289 -0.12 3.42 1.77
CA THR A 289 0.37 4.14 0.58
C THR A 289 -0.67 5.11 0.02
N SER A 290 -0.19 6.12 -0.69
CA SER A 290 -1.00 6.98 -1.53
C SER A 290 -0.20 7.37 -2.76
N THR A 291 -0.86 7.42 -3.93
CA THR A 291 -0.16 7.64 -5.19
C THR A 291 0.50 9.02 -5.22
N GLY A 292 1.82 9.05 -5.46
CA GLY A 292 2.62 10.28 -5.56
C GLY A 292 2.86 11.00 -4.23
N SER A 293 2.52 10.38 -3.09
CA SER A 293 2.82 10.89 -1.75
C SER A 293 3.91 10.05 -1.10
N ASP A 294 4.57 10.60 -0.08
CA ASP A 294 5.48 9.84 0.77
C ASP A 294 4.72 8.71 1.48
N ASP A 295 5.37 7.56 1.64
CA ASP A 295 4.80 6.46 2.41
C ASP A 295 4.57 6.91 3.86
N SER A 296 3.41 6.57 4.41
CA SER A 296 3.13 6.85 5.81
C SER A 296 3.96 5.90 6.69
N LEU A 297 5.21 6.28 6.96
CA LEU A 297 6.19 5.62 7.85
C LEU A 297 5.61 5.33 9.25
N ILE A 298 4.59 6.08 9.67
CA ILE A 298 3.91 5.90 10.95
C ILE A 298 2.98 4.68 10.89
N SER A 299 2.25 4.46 9.81
CA SER A 299 1.35 3.30 9.69
C SER A 299 2.11 1.96 9.71
N SER A 300 3.35 1.96 9.20
CA SER A 300 4.15 0.74 9.11
C SER A 300 4.97 0.38 10.36
N ALA A 301 5.32 1.38 11.17
CA ALA A 301 6.12 1.16 12.38
C ALA A 301 5.29 1.12 13.68
N THR A 302 4.07 1.66 13.70
CA THR A 302 3.31 1.89 14.95
C THR A 302 2.23 0.85 15.27
N GLY A 303 2.04 -0.17 14.45
CA GLY A 303 1.06 -1.21 14.74
C GLY A 303 -0.40 -0.85 14.47
N LEU A 304 -0.65 0.33 13.90
CA LEU A 304 -2.01 0.78 13.54
C LEU A 304 -2.54 0.12 12.25
N TRP A 305 -2.04 -1.07 11.90
CA TRP A 305 -2.32 -1.77 10.66
C TRP A 305 -3.81 -2.08 10.45
N HIS A 306 -4.55 -2.35 11.53
CA HIS A 306 -5.99 -2.56 11.51
C HIS A 306 -6.73 -1.34 10.92
N SER A 307 -6.35 -0.12 11.33
CA SER A 307 -6.95 1.11 10.82
C SER A 307 -6.71 1.28 9.32
N GLY A 308 -5.56 0.80 8.84
CA GLY A 308 -5.20 0.83 7.43
C GLY A 308 -6.01 -0.12 6.55
N ILE A 309 -6.28 -1.35 7.03
CA ILE A 309 -7.17 -2.30 6.34
C ILE A 309 -8.59 -1.75 6.27
N ILE A 310 -9.13 -1.27 7.40
CA ILE A 310 -10.48 -0.68 7.46
C ILE A 310 -10.59 0.53 6.53
N HIS A 311 -9.58 1.40 6.48
CA HIS A 311 -9.56 2.54 5.55
C HIS A 311 -9.55 2.07 4.08
N GLN A 312 -8.70 1.10 3.73
CA GLN A 312 -8.63 0.55 2.37
C GLN A 312 -9.99 -0.04 1.95
N VAL A 313 -10.67 -0.77 2.83
CA VAL A 313 -12.01 -1.31 2.57
C VAL A 313 -13.03 -0.18 2.42
N THR A 314 -13.02 0.80 3.33
CA THR A 314 -13.95 1.94 3.29
C THR A 314 -13.83 2.69 1.97
N ASP A 315 -12.62 3.03 1.56
CA ASP A 315 -12.35 3.72 0.28
C ASP A 315 -12.79 2.87 -0.93
N ALA A 316 -12.52 1.57 -0.91
CA ALA A 316 -12.88 0.67 -1.99
C ALA A 316 -14.41 0.53 -2.12
N LEU A 317 -15.14 0.44 -1.00
CA LEU A 317 -16.60 0.36 -1.00
C LEU A 317 -17.24 1.70 -1.41
N GLU A 318 -16.65 2.84 -1.04
CA GLU A 318 -17.13 4.17 -1.46
C GLU A 318 -16.95 4.35 -2.99
N GLN A 319 -15.79 3.95 -3.50
CA GLN A 319 -15.53 3.92 -4.95
C GLN A 319 -16.46 2.94 -5.66
N THR A 320 -16.77 1.79 -5.05
CA THR A 320 -17.73 0.81 -5.59
C THR A 320 -19.12 1.42 -5.71
N ALA A 321 -19.63 2.10 -4.68
CA ALA A 321 -20.91 2.79 -4.73
C ALA A 321 -20.93 3.90 -5.81
N SER A 322 -19.84 4.68 -5.90
CA SER A 322 -19.70 5.74 -6.91
C SER A 322 -19.65 5.17 -8.33
N ARG A 323 -18.93 4.07 -8.54
CA ARG A 323 -18.82 3.38 -9.84
C ARG A 323 -20.14 2.74 -10.24
N LEU A 324 -20.85 2.12 -9.28
CA LEU A 324 -22.18 1.59 -9.47
C LEU A 324 -23.16 2.69 -9.94
N ARG A 325 -23.13 3.86 -9.31
CA ARG A 325 -23.93 5.03 -9.73
C ARG A 325 -23.59 5.48 -11.14
N ALA A 326 -22.30 5.58 -11.46
CA ALA A 326 -21.85 6.00 -12.79
C ALA A 326 -22.31 5.04 -13.89
N LEU A 327 -22.28 3.72 -13.64
CA LEU A 327 -22.70 2.72 -14.62
C LEU A 327 -24.23 2.65 -14.74
N ALA A 328 -24.95 2.61 -13.62
CA ALA A 328 -26.41 2.46 -13.62
C ALA A 328 -27.15 3.73 -14.06
N GLY A 329 -26.57 4.92 -13.85
CA GLY A 329 -27.25 6.18 -14.08
C GLY A 329 -28.50 6.28 -13.20
N GLN A 330 -29.68 6.42 -13.83
CA GLN A 330 -30.96 6.45 -13.13
C GLN A 330 -31.72 5.11 -13.13
N GLN A 331 -31.18 4.07 -13.78
CA GLN A 331 -31.82 2.76 -13.83
C GLN A 331 -31.66 2.02 -12.50
N THR A 332 -32.67 1.23 -12.14
CA THR A 332 -32.58 0.26 -11.05
C THR A 332 -31.66 -0.89 -11.46
N VAL A 333 -30.81 -1.34 -10.55
CA VAL A 333 -29.89 -2.46 -10.79
C VAL A 333 -30.58 -3.76 -10.39
N ASP A 334 -30.92 -4.61 -11.35
CA ASP A 334 -31.52 -5.92 -11.08
C ASP A 334 -30.52 -6.87 -10.40
N GLN A 335 -29.26 -6.85 -10.84
CA GLN A 335 -28.22 -7.72 -10.31
C GLN A 335 -26.88 -6.98 -10.25
N LEU A 336 -26.24 -7.05 -9.08
CA LEU A 336 -24.86 -6.64 -8.86
C LEU A 336 -24.01 -7.89 -8.63
N THR A 337 -23.08 -8.15 -9.55
CA THR A 337 -22.07 -9.21 -9.41
C THR A 337 -20.73 -8.60 -9.04
N ILE A 338 -20.08 -9.15 -8.03
CA ILE A 338 -18.79 -8.68 -7.52
C ILE A 338 -17.75 -9.79 -7.67
N ASP A 339 -16.64 -9.45 -8.30
CA ASP A 339 -15.41 -10.24 -8.28
C ASP A 339 -14.38 -9.48 -7.46
N ILE A 340 -13.78 -10.12 -6.46
CA ILE A 340 -12.90 -9.42 -5.52
C ILE A 340 -11.57 -10.16 -5.34
N PHE A 341 -10.48 -9.43 -5.46
CA PHE A 341 -9.12 -9.96 -5.44
C PHE A 341 -8.26 -9.21 -4.43
N GLY A 342 -7.38 -9.95 -3.74
CA GLY A 342 -6.50 -9.39 -2.74
C GLY A 342 -5.14 -10.06 -2.68
N PHE A 343 -4.13 -9.33 -2.20
CA PHE A 343 -2.82 -9.88 -1.86
C PHE A 343 -2.42 -9.47 -0.45
N SER A 344 -1.89 -10.41 0.35
CA SER A 344 -1.36 -10.13 1.69
C SER A 344 -2.44 -9.54 2.61
N ARG A 345 -2.20 -8.35 3.17
CA ARG A 345 -3.20 -7.56 3.90
C ARG A 345 -4.36 -7.08 3.03
N GLY A 346 -4.15 -6.92 1.72
CA GLY A 346 -5.24 -6.72 0.76
C GLY A 346 -6.17 -7.94 0.71
N SER A 347 -5.67 -9.16 0.86
CA SER A 347 -6.53 -10.36 1.00
C SER A 347 -7.32 -10.34 2.31
N ALA A 348 -6.75 -9.83 3.41
CA ALA A 348 -7.49 -9.63 4.65
C ALA A 348 -8.58 -8.56 4.48
N ALA A 349 -8.27 -7.46 3.77
CA ALA A 349 -9.23 -6.45 3.37
C ALA A 349 -10.37 -7.03 2.51
N VAL A 350 -10.07 -7.95 1.59
CA VAL A 350 -11.08 -8.66 0.81
C VAL A 350 -12.02 -9.47 1.70
N ARG A 351 -11.49 -10.25 2.63
CA ARG A 351 -12.31 -11.06 3.57
C ARG A 351 -13.23 -10.16 4.39
N HIS A 352 -12.71 -9.02 4.87
CA HIS A 352 -13.50 -8.02 5.59
C HIS A 352 -14.57 -7.38 4.69
N ALA A 353 -14.22 -6.97 3.47
CA ALA A 353 -15.14 -6.38 2.50
C ALA A 353 -16.27 -7.36 2.13
N VAL A 354 -15.97 -8.65 1.95
CA VAL A 354 -16.98 -9.69 1.71
C VAL A 354 -17.97 -9.74 2.87
N SER A 355 -17.50 -9.72 4.12
CA SER A 355 -18.37 -9.66 5.30
C SER A 355 -19.26 -8.40 5.30
N GLU A 356 -18.72 -7.23 4.95
CA GLU A 356 -19.50 -5.99 4.86
C GLU A 356 -20.53 -5.99 3.73
N ILE A 357 -20.19 -6.57 2.57
CA ILE A 357 -21.10 -6.72 1.43
C ILE A 357 -22.22 -7.70 1.76
N ALA A 358 -21.91 -8.81 2.45
CA ALA A 358 -22.86 -9.83 2.84
C ALA A 358 -23.97 -9.31 3.78
N LYS A 359 -23.70 -8.24 4.55
CA LYS A 359 -24.71 -7.54 5.37
C LYS A 359 -25.76 -6.80 4.52
N GLY A 360 -25.59 -6.74 3.21
CA GLY A 360 -26.54 -6.14 2.27
C GLY A 360 -26.76 -4.64 2.53
N LYS A 361 -28.02 -4.22 2.53
CA LYS A 361 -28.43 -2.81 2.76
C LYS A 361 -27.95 -2.25 4.11
N ASP A 362 -27.74 -3.12 5.10
CA ASP A 362 -27.35 -2.75 6.47
C ASP A 362 -25.82 -2.76 6.64
N GLY A 363 -25.07 -3.19 5.61
CA GLY A 363 -23.61 -3.14 5.57
C GLY A 363 -23.05 -1.78 5.12
N GLN A 364 -21.73 -1.64 5.13
CA GLN A 364 -21.06 -0.42 4.66
C GLN A 364 -21.42 -0.08 3.20
N LEU A 365 -21.36 -1.06 2.29
CA LEU A 365 -21.68 -0.82 0.88
C LEU A 365 -23.15 -0.39 0.71
N GLY A 366 -24.08 -1.02 1.44
CA GLY A 366 -25.49 -0.63 1.47
C GLY A 366 -25.70 0.82 1.87
N SER A 367 -25.02 1.24 2.93
CA SER A 367 -25.05 2.63 3.41
C SER A 367 -24.52 3.61 2.35
N MET A 368 -23.39 3.30 1.71
CA MET A 368 -22.76 4.14 0.69
C MET A 368 -23.60 4.24 -0.59
N VAL A 369 -24.22 3.14 -1.04
CA VAL A 369 -25.17 3.16 -2.17
C VAL A 369 -26.37 4.05 -1.85
N GLY A 370 -26.89 3.98 -0.62
CA GLY A 370 -27.95 4.87 -0.15
C GLY A 370 -27.55 6.36 -0.19
N GLN A 371 -26.32 6.69 0.21
CA GLN A 371 -25.78 8.06 0.14
C GLN A 371 -25.69 8.59 -1.30
N GLN A 372 -25.52 7.70 -2.30
CA GLN A 372 -25.57 8.03 -3.73
C GLN A 372 -27.01 8.23 -4.25
N ASN A 373 -28.02 8.21 -3.37
CA ASN A 373 -29.45 8.25 -3.70
C ASN A 373 -29.86 7.16 -4.70
N MET A 374 -29.33 5.95 -4.53
CA MET A 374 -29.69 4.78 -5.31
C MET A 374 -30.44 3.75 -4.47
N PRO A 375 -31.42 3.03 -5.06
CA PRO A 375 -31.94 1.83 -4.43
C PRO A 375 -30.85 0.76 -4.36
N TRP A 376 -30.89 -0.06 -3.31
CA TRP A 376 -30.06 -1.26 -3.23
C TRP A 376 -30.42 -2.23 -4.38
N PRO A 377 -29.44 -2.90 -5.02
CA PRO A 377 -29.72 -3.87 -6.08
C PRO A 377 -30.66 -4.99 -5.61
N GLU A 378 -31.51 -5.51 -6.50
CA GLU A 378 -32.44 -6.60 -6.13
C GLU A 378 -31.71 -7.89 -5.75
N GLN A 379 -30.60 -8.17 -6.44
CA GLN A 379 -29.72 -9.30 -6.18
C GLN A 379 -28.27 -8.82 -6.11
N VAL A 380 -27.54 -9.30 -5.10
CA VAL A 380 -26.09 -9.09 -4.97
C VAL A 380 -25.42 -10.44 -4.85
N GLU A 381 -24.42 -10.69 -5.68
CA GLU A 381 -23.68 -11.94 -5.74
C GLU A 381 -22.18 -11.67 -5.72
N ILE A 382 -21.45 -12.34 -4.82
CA ILE A 382 -19.99 -12.38 -4.86
C ILE A 382 -19.61 -13.64 -5.66
N ARG A 383 -19.29 -13.44 -6.94
CA ARG A 383 -19.05 -14.52 -7.90
C ARG A 383 -17.69 -15.17 -7.69
N PHE A 384 -16.66 -14.38 -7.45
CA PHE A 384 -15.31 -14.90 -7.27
C PHE A 384 -14.52 -14.12 -6.23
N VAL A 385 -13.86 -14.85 -5.33
CA VAL A 385 -12.90 -14.32 -4.35
C VAL A 385 -11.51 -14.90 -4.66
N GLY A 386 -10.60 -14.07 -5.16
CA GLY A 386 -9.23 -14.47 -5.50
C GLY A 386 -8.21 -13.94 -4.48
N LEU A 387 -7.67 -14.80 -3.64
CA LEU A 387 -6.73 -14.42 -2.59
C LEU A 387 -5.31 -14.86 -2.94
N PHE A 388 -4.36 -13.97 -2.75
CA PHE A 388 -2.94 -14.30 -2.71
C PHE A 388 -2.44 -14.14 -1.27
N ASP A 389 -2.03 -15.26 -0.69
CA ASP A 389 -1.29 -15.39 0.56
C ASP A 389 -1.74 -14.44 1.69
N THR A 390 -2.93 -14.70 2.23
CA THR A 390 -3.60 -13.82 3.20
C THR A 390 -2.81 -13.69 4.50
N VAL A 391 -2.45 -12.45 4.83
CA VAL A 391 -1.79 -12.10 6.10
C VAL A 391 -2.61 -11.00 6.76
N ALA A 392 -3.24 -11.32 7.88
CA ALA A 392 -3.99 -10.34 8.67
C ALA A 392 -3.14 -9.66 9.75
N GLY A 393 -2.06 -10.33 10.18
CA GLY A 393 -1.21 -10.00 11.34
C GLY A 393 -1.16 -8.53 11.75
N ILE A 394 -1.68 -8.24 12.94
CA ILE A 394 -1.86 -6.89 13.50
C ILE A 394 -0.95 -6.77 14.73
N VAL A 395 0.21 -6.12 14.59
CA VAL A 395 0.99 -5.70 15.78
C VAL A 395 0.19 -4.63 16.51
N ASN A 396 -0.28 -4.84 17.74
CA ASN A 396 -1.00 -3.81 18.49
C ASN A 396 -0.12 -3.20 19.61
N LEU A 397 0.68 -2.21 19.22
CA LEU A 397 1.56 -1.49 20.17
C LEU A 397 0.80 -0.72 21.25
N ALA A 398 -0.49 -0.40 21.05
CA ALA A 398 -1.30 0.35 22.02
C ALA A 398 -1.80 -0.53 23.19
N THR A 399 -1.97 -1.83 22.98
CA THR A 399 -2.36 -2.79 24.04
C THR A 399 -1.17 -3.52 24.66
N GLY A 400 0.06 -3.25 24.19
CA GLY A 400 1.26 -3.98 24.59
C GLY A 400 1.40 -5.34 23.92
N ASP A 401 0.56 -5.63 22.92
CA ASP A 401 0.66 -6.84 22.11
C ASP A 401 1.57 -6.59 20.91
N LEU A 402 2.84 -6.97 21.07
CA LEU A 402 3.84 -6.87 20.02
C LEU A 402 3.81 -8.05 19.05
N SER A 403 2.86 -8.99 19.18
CA SER A 403 2.79 -10.16 18.30
C SER A 403 2.05 -9.82 17.01
N ALA A 404 2.79 -9.75 15.90
CA ALA A 404 2.21 -9.68 14.56
C ALA A 404 1.52 -10.99 14.13
N SER A 405 1.64 -12.02 14.96
CA SER A 405 1.38 -13.43 14.61
C SER A 405 0.21 -14.03 15.38
N ASN A 406 -0.43 -13.26 16.26
CA ASN A 406 -1.63 -13.70 16.97
C ASN A 406 -2.82 -13.85 16.01
N ASP A 407 -3.89 -14.46 16.54
CA ASP A 407 -5.19 -14.65 15.92
C ASP A 407 -6.15 -13.47 16.16
N ILE A 408 -5.68 -12.39 16.81
CA ILE A 408 -6.50 -11.23 17.16
C ILE A 408 -6.54 -10.27 15.97
N THR A 409 -7.66 -10.26 15.26
CA THR A 409 -7.85 -9.43 14.06
C THR A 409 -8.83 -8.29 14.20
N ASP A 410 -9.56 -8.17 15.32
CA ASP A 410 -10.50 -7.08 15.58
C ASP A 410 -9.87 -5.68 15.35
N PRO A 411 -10.56 -4.75 14.67
CA PRO A 411 -11.92 -4.84 14.10
C PRO A 411 -12.02 -5.45 12.68
N VAL A 412 -10.95 -6.03 12.15
CA VAL A 412 -10.91 -6.64 10.82
C VAL A 412 -11.46 -8.06 10.87
N ASN A 413 -12.71 -8.24 10.44
CA ASN A 413 -13.29 -9.58 10.26
C ASN A 413 -12.58 -10.36 9.14
N ILE A 414 -11.78 -11.35 9.52
CA ILE A 414 -11.11 -12.28 8.59
C ILE A 414 -11.96 -13.51 8.27
N TYR A 415 -13.09 -13.77 8.92
CA TYR A 415 -13.90 -14.95 8.57
C TYR A 415 -14.49 -14.81 7.16
N LEU A 416 -14.17 -15.77 6.28
CA LEU A 416 -14.78 -15.85 4.95
C LEU A 416 -15.89 -16.90 5.00
N ASP A 417 -17.13 -16.42 5.05
CA ASP A 417 -18.31 -17.27 5.09
C ASP A 417 -18.60 -17.90 3.72
N PRO A 418 -18.57 -19.25 3.60
CA PRO A 418 -18.85 -19.92 2.33
C PRO A 418 -20.28 -19.71 1.81
N GLU A 419 -21.24 -19.30 2.65
CA GLU A 419 -22.61 -19.03 2.19
C GLU A 419 -22.71 -17.75 1.34
N ASN A 420 -21.77 -16.82 1.51
CA ASN A 420 -21.80 -15.50 0.88
C ASN A 420 -21.01 -15.43 -0.44
N VAL A 421 -20.34 -16.52 -0.84
CA VAL A 421 -19.40 -16.53 -1.97
C VAL A 421 -19.67 -17.72 -2.89
N LYS A 422 -19.71 -17.50 -4.21
CA LYS A 422 -19.89 -18.60 -5.18
C LYS A 422 -18.64 -19.46 -5.36
N ALA A 423 -17.47 -18.85 -5.44
CA ALA A 423 -16.19 -19.53 -5.50
C ALA A 423 -15.08 -18.69 -4.84
N ALA A 424 -14.22 -19.33 -4.04
CA ALA A 424 -13.04 -18.70 -3.49
C ALA A 424 -11.79 -19.53 -3.81
N VAL A 425 -10.74 -18.88 -4.31
CA VAL A 425 -9.44 -19.50 -4.56
C VAL A 425 -8.36 -18.75 -3.79
N HIS A 426 -7.56 -19.48 -3.03
CA HIS A 426 -6.46 -18.92 -2.24
C HIS A 426 -5.14 -19.58 -2.62
N LEU A 427 -4.22 -18.80 -3.20
CA LEU A 427 -2.87 -19.25 -3.51
C LEU A 427 -1.94 -18.86 -2.36
N THR A 428 -1.29 -19.83 -1.73
CA THR A 428 -0.47 -19.63 -0.52
C THR A 428 1.00 -19.95 -0.78
N ALA A 429 1.89 -19.26 -0.07
CA ALA A 429 3.33 -19.42 -0.16
C ALA A 429 3.83 -20.59 0.71
N ALA A 430 4.43 -21.60 0.07
CA ALA A 430 4.98 -22.78 0.74
C ALA A 430 6.34 -22.52 1.42
N ASP A 431 7.14 -21.59 0.89
CA ASP A 431 8.47 -21.26 1.40
C ASP A 431 8.46 -19.95 2.24
N GLU A 432 7.29 -19.47 2.66
CA GLU A 432 7.17 -18.32 3.58
C GLU A 432 7.19 -18.79 5.04
N CYS A 433 8.17 -18.33 5.82
CA CYS A 433 8.31 -18.70 7.22
C CYS A 433 8.58 -17.53 8.16
N ARG A 434 8.39 -16.27 7.75
CA ARG A 434 8.52 -15.12 8.65
C ARG A 434 7.45 -15.16 9.73
N GLU A 435 7.86 -14.82 10.94
CA GLU A 435 6.97 -14.75 12.11
C GLU A 435 5.82 -13.76 11.89
N THR A 436 6.13 -12.61 11.28
CA THR A 436 5.18 -11.53 11.01
C THR A 436 4.25 -11.76 9.81
N PHE A 437 4.37 -12.90 9.11
CA PHE A 437 3.60 -13.27 7.92
C PHE A 437 2.77 -14.55 8.13
N ALA A 438 2.09 -14.61 9.28
CA ALA A 438 1.15 -15.68 9.61
C ALA A 438 0.02 -15.78 8.57
N LEU A 439 -0.16 -16.98 8.02
CA LEU A 439 -1.18 -17.28 7.02
C LEU A 439 -2.56 -17.32 7.68
N ASN A 440 -3.54 -16.68 7.06
CA ASN A 440 -4.94 -16.88 7.41
C ASN A 440 -5.54 -17.81 6.35
N SER A 441 -5.68 -19.08 6.68
CA SER A 441 -6.15 -20.14 5.78
C SER A 441 -7.65 -20.04 5.53
N LEU A 442 -8.13 -20.74 4.49
CA LEU A 442 -9.53 -21.06 4.22
C LEU A 442 -10.00 -22.35 4.90
N TYR A 443 -9.08 -23.19 5.38
CA TYR A 443 -9.41 -24.37 6.18
C TYR A 443 -9.88 -23.97 7.58
N ASN A 444 -10.90 -24.62 8.11
CA ASN A 444 -11.33 -24.43 9.50
C ASN A 444 -10.40 -25.18 10.49
N SER A 445 -10.63 -25.06 11.80
CA SER A 445 -9.78 -25.73 12.83
C SER A 445 -9.80 -27.26 12.76
N LYS A 446 -10.81 -27.84 12.08
CA LYS A 446 -10.93 -29.30 11.88
C LYS A 446 -10.17 -29.78 10.64
N GLY A 447 -9.64 -28.86 9.84
CA GLY A 447 -8.98 -29.18 8.57
C GLY A 447 -9.95 -29.44 7.42
N ASP A 448 -11.21 -29.00 7.54
CA ASP A 448 -12.18 -29.09 6.45
C ASP A 448 -12.16 -27.83 5.57
N LEU A 449 -12.36 -28.01 4.27
CA LEU A 449 -12.50 -26.93 3.29
C LEU A 449 -13.90 -26.97 2.65
N PRO A 450 -14.65 -25.85 2.61
CA PRO A 450 -15.93 -25.80 1.92
C PRO A 450 -15.82 -26.16 0.42
N GLY A 451 -16.85 -26.79 -0.15
CA GLY A 451 -16.81 -27.28 -1.54
C GLY A 451 -16.72 -26.19 -2.62
N ASN A 452 -17.05 -24.94 -2.27
CA ASN A 452 -16.87 -23.75 -3.10
C ASN A 452 -15.51 -23.06 -2.89
N PHE A 453 -14.68 -23.55 -1.98
CA PHE A 453 -13.36 -22.98 -1.68
C PHE A 453 -12.25 -23.90 -2.20
N PHE A 454 -11.14 -23.31 -2.62
CA PHE A 454 -9.95 -24.04 -3.02
C PHE A 454 -8.68 -23.30 -2.57
N GLU A 455 -7.92 -23.91 -1.67
CA GLU A 455 -6.63 -23.37 -1.21
C GLU A 455 -5.49 -24.22 -1.77
N ILE A 456 -4.50 -23.56 -2.38
CA ILE A 456 -3.39 -24.18 -3.11
C ILE A 456 -2.07 -23.63 -2.58
N SER A 457 -1.21 -24.51 -2.06
CA SER A 457 0.13 -24.16 -1.61
C SER A 457 1.12 -24.27 -2.78
N LEU A 458 1.72 -23.14 -3.18
CA LEU A 458 2.65 -23.04 -4.30
C LEU A 458 4.08 -22.80 -3.81
N PRO A 459 5.11 -23.32 -4.53
CA PRO A 459 6.51 -23.01 -4.23
C PRO A 459 6.78 -21.50 -4.33
N GLY A 460 7.59 -20.99 -3.42
CA GLY A 460 7.93 -19.57 -3.31
C GLY A 460 7.55 -18.94 -1.98
N ALA A 461 8.17 -17.80 -1.71
CA ALA A 461 7.84 -16.93 -0.58
C ALA A 461 6.60 -16.05 -0.87
N HIS A 462 6.20 -15.22 0.09
CA HIS A 462 5.01 -14.37 0.02
C HIS A 462 4.84 -13.59 -1.30
N SER A 463 5.88 -12.87 -1.72
CA SER A 463 5.87 -12.07 -2.95
C SER A 463 6.25 -12.86 -4.20
N ASP A 464 6.75 -14.10 -4.06
CA ASP A 464 6.82 -15.04 -5.19
C ASP A 464 5.42 -15.54 -5.56
N VAL A 465 4.47 -15.54 -4.62
CA VAL A 465 3.06 -15.89 -4.88
C VAL A 465 2.24 -14.66 -5.30
N GLY A 466 2.32 -13.58 -4.54
CA GLY A 466 1.52 -12.37 -4.79
C GLY A 466 2.11 -11.39 -5.79
N GLY A 467 3.37 -11.55 -6.19
CA GLY A 467 4.14 -10.53 -6.89
C GLY A 467 4.72 -9.47 -5.94
N GLY A 468 5.45 -8.50 -6.50
CA GLY A 468 6.14 -7.47 -5.73
C GLY A 468 7.66 -7.53 -5.81
N TYR A 469 8.26 -8.62 -6.30
CA TYR A 469 9.68 -8.64 -6.65
C TYR A 469 9.93 -8.06 -8.05
N HIS A 470 11.11 -7.46 -8.23
CA HIS A 470 11.59 -7.07 -9.57
C HIS A 470 11.94 -8.29 -10.40
N ASP A 471 11.86 -8.16 -11.72
CA ASP A 471 12.24 -9.23 -12.64
C ASP A 471 13.68 -9.72 -12.41
N GLU A 472 14.59 -8.82 -12.00
CA GLU A 472 15.96 -9.17 -11.59
C GLU A 472 16.32 -8.46 -10.29
N SER A 473 16.89 -9.20 -9.33
CA SER A 473 17.28 -8.68 -8.03
C SER A 473 18.55 -9.37 -7.51
N THR A 474 19.32 -8.67 -6.67
CA THR A 474 20.39 -9.30 -5.90
C THR A 474 19.92 -9.46 -4.47
N GLU A 475 19.87 -10.69 -4.00
CA GLU A 475 19.52 -11.03 -2.64
C GLU A 475 20.80 -11.17 -1.81
N SER A 476 20.90 -10.36 -0.76
CA SER A 476 21.95 -10.41 0.24
C SER A 476 21.30 -10.58 1.60
N VAL A 477 21.32 -11.81 2.14
CA VAL A 477 20.62 -12.16 3.37
C VAL A 477 21.54 -12.76 4.41
N ARG A 478 21.29 -12.40 5.67
CA ARG A 478 21.89 -13.04 6.84
C ARG A 478 20.96 -14.14 7.33
N LEU A 479 21.43 -15.38 7.29
CA LEU A 479 20.60 -16.57 7.58
C LEU A 479 20.47 -16.88 9.08
N ALA A 480 21.30 -16.25 9.91
CA ALA A 480 21.31 -16.40 11.36
C ALA A 480 21.70 -15.09 12.04
N ARG A 481 21.38 -14.93 13.32
CA ARG A 481 21.83 -13.76 14.09
C ARG A 481 23.34 -13.66 14.08
N GLN A 482 23.84 -12.43 14.01
CA GLN A 482 25.27 -12.18 14.12
C GLN A 482 25.75 -12.55 15.53
N LEU A 483 26.76 -13.42 15.61
CA LEU A 483 27.34 -13.84 16.88
C LEU A 483 28.63 -13.05 17.12
N THR A 484 28.94 -12.76 18.39
CA THR A 484 30.15 -12.01 18.76
C THR A 484 30.96 -12.80 19.78
N LEU A 485 32.20 -13.13 19.41
CA LEU A 485 33.21 -13.66 20.32
C LEU A 485 33.97 -12.50 20.95
N ALA A 486 34.21 -12.58 22.26
CA ALA A 486 34.98 -11.59 23.01
C ALA A 486 35.89 -12.24 24.08
N ASP A 487 36.23 -13.51 23.88
CA ASP A 487 37.04 -14.32 24.80
C ASP A 487 38.24 -14.94 24.09
N ARG A 488 38.91 -15.93 24.70
CA ARG A 488 40.08 -16.60 24.12
C ARG A 488 39.84 -17.21 22.73
N HIS A 489 38.59 -17.54 22.38
CA HIS A 489 38.25 -18.16 21.10
C HIS A 489 38.31 -17.15 19.94
N THR A 490 38.55 -15.86 20.19
CA THR A 490 38.84 -14.89 19.11
C THR A 490 40.12 -15.24 18.32
N GLN A 491 41.04 -16.04 18.89
CA GLN A 491 42.24 -16.52 18.19
C GLN A 491 41.96 -17.69 17.24
N TRP A 492 40.94 -18.50 17.56
CA TRP A 492 40.49 -19.64 16.76
C TRP A 492 38.96 -19.68 16.71
N PRO A 493 38.31 -18.73 16.01
CA PRO A 493 36.85 -18.65 15.96
C PRO A 493 36.19 -19.95 15.47
N GLU A 494 36.86 -20.69 14.59
CA GLU A 494 36.39 -21.96 14.04
C GLU A 494 36.30 -23.10 15.06
N GLU A 495 36.93 -22.96 16.22
CA GLU A 495 36.86 -23.93 17.32
C GLU A 495 35.80 -23.54 18.38
N SER A 496 34.99 -22.51 18.12
CA SER A 496 33.99 -22.00 19.06
C SER A 496 32.60 -22.62 18.83
N LEU A 497 31.79 -22.65 19.89
CA LEU A 497 30.40 -23.13 19.81
C LEU A 497 29.55 -22.28 18.86
N GLU A 498 29.81 -20.98 18.79
CA GLU A 498 29.17 -20.04 17.87
C GLU A 498 29.44 -20.41 16.41
N TRP A 499 30.66 -20.82 16.08
CA TRP A 499 30.99 -21.30 14.75
C TRP A 499 30.27 -22.62 14.43
N ASP A 500 30.28 -23.58 15.36
CA ASP A 500 29.58 -24.86 15.18
C ASP A 500 28.08 -24.66 14.94
N ASN A 501 27.44 -23.74 15.67
CA ASN A 501 26.04 -23.39 15.47
C ASN A 501 25.77 -22.83 14.07
N LEU A 502 26.59 -21.89 13.60
CA LEU A 502 26.46 -21.32 12.25
C LEU A 502 26.78 -22.36 11.17
N ASN A 503 27.75 -23.24 11.40
CA ASN A 503 28.15 -24.28 10.46
C ASN A 503 27.05 -25.34 10.30
N SER A 504 26.34 -25.68 11.37
CA SER A 504 25.15 -26.55 11.29
C SER A 504 24.07 -25.98 10.37
N ILE A 505 23.78 -24.68 10.49
CA ILE A 505 22.84 -23.98 9.61
C ILE A 505 23.37 -23.94 8.18
N LEU A 506 24.66 -23.61 7.99
CA LEU A 506 25.32 -23.60 6.68
C LEU A 506 25.19 -24.94 5.95
N GLU A 507 25.49 -26.06 6.62
CA GLU A 507 25.40 -27.39 6.01
C GLU A 507 23.96 -27.79 5.70
N LYS A 508 23.00 -27.41 6.56
CA LYS A 508 21.57 -27.57 6.26
C LYS A 508 21.17 -26.79 5.00
N THR A 509 21.51 -25.51 4.92
CA THR A 509 21.22 -24.66 3.75
C THR A 509 21.90 -25.17 2.47
N LYS A 510 23.13 -25.68 2.55
CA LYS A 510 23.78 -26.35 1.42
C LYS A 510 23.04 -27.61 0.99
N SER A 511 22.57 -28.41 1.95
CA SER A 511 21.84 -29.66 1.66
C SER A 511 20.48 -29.41 0.99
N GLU A 512 19.83 -28.28 1.31
CA GLU A 512 18.60 -27.81 0.68
C GLU A 512 18.85 -27.27 -0.74
N GLY A 513 20.09 -26.92 -1.08
CA GLY A 513 20.48 -26.53 -2.44
C GLY A 513 20.12 -25.09 -2.81
N TRP A 514 20.17 -24.15 -1.86
CA TRP A 514 19.89 -22.72 -2.09
C TRP A 514 20.88 -22.02 -3.04
N VAL A 515 22.12 -22.51 -3.09
CA VAL A 515 23.15 -22.10 -4.04
C VAL A 515 23.71 -23.34 -4.72
N GLY A 516 23.81 -23.33 -6.05
CA GLY A 516 24.23 -24.50 -6.81
C GLY A 516 24.43 -24.24 -8.29
N LYS A 517 24.36 -25.30 -9.10
CA LYS A 517 24.64 -25.31 -10.54
C LYS A 517 23.74 -24.38 -11.37
N ASP A 518 22.52 -24.14 -10.90
CA ASP A 518 21.51 -23.35 -11.59
C ASP A 518 21.53 -21.89 -11.12
N SER A 519 22.31 -21.55 -10.09
CA SER A 519 22.46 -20.17 -9.63
C SER A 519 22.97 -19.26 -10.75
N ILE A 520 22.46 -18.03 -10.81
CA ILE A 520 22.82 -17.08 -11.86
C ILE A 520 24.22 -16.52 -11.57
N GLU A 521 25.16 -16.76 -12.47
CA GLU A 521 26.50 -16.18 -12.43
C GLU A 521 26.48 -14.77 -13.05
N ILE A 522 26.99 -13.78 -12.31
CA ILE A 522 27.18 -12.41 -12.82
C ILE A 522 28.64 -12.27 -13.27
N PRO A 523 28.94 -11.61 -14.41
CA PRO A 523 30.31 -11.42 -14.93
C PRO A 523 31.28 -10.58 -14.07
N THR A 524 30.93 -10.20 -12.85
CA THR A 524 31.76 -9.42 -11.90
C THR A 524 32.20 -10.28 -10.71
N ASP A 525 32.97 -9.73 -9.76
CA ASP A 525 33.44 -10.41 -8.51
C ASP A 525 32.32 -10.92 -7.55
N ASN A 526 31.06 -10.94 -7.99
CA ASN A 526 29.88 -11.31 -7.21
C ASN A 526 29.32 -12.68 -7.62
N ALA A 527 30.16 -13.72 -7.57
CA ALA A 527 29.68 -15.09 -7.69
C ALA A 527 28.68 -15.42 -6.55
N PRO A 528 27.70 -16.32 -6.79
CA PRO A 528 26.82 -16.80 -5.73
C PRO A 528 27.63 -17.30 -4.53
N TYR A 529 27.37 -16.74 -3.36
CA TYR A 529 28.11 -16.98 -2.13
C TYR A 529 27.18 -17.50 -1.04
N LEU A 530 27.65 -18.48 -0.30
CA LEU A 530 27.02 -18.98 0.92
C LEU A 530 28.13 -19.40 1.90
N GLY A 531 28.23 -18.72 3.04
CA GLY A 531 29.28 -19.02 4.00
C GLY A 531 29.34 -18.08 5.21
N ILE A 532 30.21 -18.43 6.16
CA ILE A 532 30.41 -17.68 7.40
C ILE A 532 31.51 -16.63 7.16
N LYS A 533 31.16 -15.34 7.29
CA LYS A 533 32.11 -14.23 7.31
C LYS A 533 32.56 -13.93 8.73
N LYS A 534 33.81 -13.48 8.84
CA LYS A 534 34.46 -13.10 10.09
C LYS A 534 34.94 -11.66 10.01
N HIS A 535 34.49 -10.82 10.94
CA HIS A 535 34.99 -9.47 11.09
C HIS A 535 35.71 -9.32 12.43
N MET A 536 37.03 -9.21 12.39
CA MET A 536 37.88 -9.13 13.58
C MET A 536 38.17 -7.68 13.97
N ARG A 537 38.12 -7.37 15.26
CA ARG A 537 38.59 -6.11 15.86
C ARG A 537 39.52 -6.43 17.02
N THR A 538 40.64 -5.73 17.11
CA THR A 538 41.64 -5.95 18.17
C THR A 538 41.24 -5.37 19.53
N ASP A 539 40.20 -4.52 19.57
CA ASP A 539 39.74 -3.85 20.79
C ASP A 539 38.41 -4.39 21.32
N PRO A 540 38.23 -4.51 22.66
CA PRO A 540 39.22 -4.21 23.69
C PRO A 540 40.21 -5.38 23.91
N PRO A 541 41.47 -5.10 24.29
CA PRO A 541 42.41 -6.14 24.72
C PRO A 541 41.91 -6.86 25.99
N PRO A 542 42.34 -8.11 26.27
CA PRO A 542 43.42 -8.85 25.59
C PRO A 542 42.97 -9.67 24.38
N TYR A 543 41.67 -9.85 24.15
CA TYR A 543 41.14 -10.77 23.15
C TYR A 543 40.51 -10.09 21.92
N GLY A 544 40.20 -8.80 21.99
CA GLY A 544 39.46 -8.12 20.93
C GLY A 544 38.02 -8.62 20.81
N ARG A 545 37.45 -8.52 19.61
CA ARG A 545 36.14 -9.08 19.25
C ARG A 545 36.16 -9.68 17.86
N VAL A 546 35.53 -10.83 17.67
CA VAL A 546 35.26 -11.39 16.35
C VAL A 546 33.75 -11.48 16.16
N LYS A 547 33.24 -10.78 15.14
CA LYS A 547 31.86 -10.93 14.70
C LYS A 547 31.78 -12.03 13.65
N LEU A 548 30.84 -12.94 13.82
CA LEU A 548 30.54 -14.03 12.90
C LEU A 548 29.16 -13.78 12.28
N SER A 549 29.08 -13.81 10.95
CA SER A 549 27.83 -13.69 10.20
C SER A 549 27.71 -14.81 9.17
N LEU A 550 26.60 -15.53 9.19
CA LEU A 550 26.26 -16.48 8.12
C LEU A 550 25.46 -15.74 7.04
N GLU A 551 26.05 -15.63 5.86
CA GLU A 551 25.52 -14.81 4.77
C GLU A 551 25.33 -15.62 3.49
N MET A 552 24.29 -15.27 2.75
CA MET A 552 24.02 -15.74 1.40
C MET A 552 23.86 -14.54 0.46
N ASN A 553 24.59 -14.56 -0.64
CA ASN A 553 24.51 -13.56 -1.70
C ASN A 553 24.27 -14.25 -3.04
N ARG A 554 23.20 -13.89 -3.73
CA ARG A 554 22.86 -14.50 -5.02
C ARG A 554 22.00 -13.58 -5.87
N HIS A 555 21.95 -13.86 -7.16
CA HIS A 555 21.09 -13.15 -8.10
C HIS A 555 19.85 -13.97 -8.40
N LEU A 556 18.69 -13.31 -8.37
CA LEU A 556 17.38 -13.93 -8.46
C LEU A 556 16.51 -13.23 -9.50
N ARG A 557 15.44 -13.94 -9.85
CA ARG A 557 14.46 -13.59 -10.86
C ARG A 557 13.05 -13.56 -10.27
N GLY A 558 12.32 -12.46 -10.44
CA GLY A 558 10.97 -12.26 -9.87
C GLY A 558 9.82 -12.87 -10.66
N GLU A 559 10.10 -13.48 -11.81
CA GLU A 559 9.07 -13.96 -12.74
C GLU A 559 8.32 -15.22 -12.26
N LEU A 560 8.73 -15.84 -11.15
CA LEU A 560 7.98 -16.95 -10.54
C LEU A 560 6.55 -16.56 -10.22
N SER A 561 6.33 -15.31 -9.79
CA SER A 561 4.99 -14.73 -9.54
C SER A 561 4.04 -14.78 -10.72
N ARG A 562 4.55 -14.96 -11.95
CA ARG A 562 3.71 -15.12 -13.14
C ARG A 562 3.01 -16.49 -13.17
N ILE A 563 3.53 -17.52 -12.51
CA ILE A 563 2.83 -18.82 -12.40
C ILE A 563 1.53 -18.69 -11.58
N PRO A 564 1.54 -18.18 -10.34
CA PRO A 564 0.32 -17.88 -9.58
C PRO A 564 -0.65 -16.96 -10.32
N LEU A 565 -0.15 -15.96 -11.05
CA LEU A 565 -0.99 -15.09 -11.90
C LEU A 565 -1.76 -15.91 -12.94
N HIS A 566 -1.08 -16.79 -13.68
CA HIS A 566 -1.71 -17.66 -14.68
C HIS A 566 -2.74 -18.60 -14.07
N LEU A 567 -2.42 -19.21 -12.92
CA LEU A 567 -3.34 -20.10 -12.21
C LEU A 567 -4.60 -19.35 -11.74
N MET A 568 -4.43 -18.20 -11.07
CA MET A 568 -5.56 -17.39 -10.60
C MET A 568 -6.43 -16.90 -11.75
N HIS A 569 -5.82 -16.46 -12.85
CA HIS A 569 -6.52 -16.05 -14.06
C HIS A 569 -7.34 -17.20 -14.65
N GLU A 570 -6.78 -18.41 -14.73
CA GLU A 570 -7.50 -19.59 -15.22
C GLU A 570 -8.69 -19.95 -14.33
N PHE A 571 -8.54 -19.91 -13.00
CA PHE A 571 -9.64 -20.15 -12.08
C PHE A 571 -10.74 -19.09 -12.17
N ALA A 572 -10.36 -17.82 -12.28
CA ALA A 572 -11.29 -16.71 -12.43
C ALA A 572 -12.07 -16.81 -13.76
N LEU A 573 -11.40 -17.16 -14.86
CA LEU A 573 -12.06 -17.41 -16.14
C LEU A 573 -13.07 -18.56 -16.07
N LYS A 574 -12.76 -19.63 -15.34
CA LYS A 574 -13.71 -20.74 -15.09
C LYS A 574 -14.93 -20.32 -14.28
N ALA A 575 -14.80 -19.25 -13.49
CA ALA A 575 -15.89 -18.63 -12.74
C ALA A 575 -16.55 -17.46 -13.51
N ASP A 576 -16.33 -17.35 -14.82
CA ASP A 576 -16.89 -16.32 -15.70
C ASP A 576 -16.46 -14.87 -15.38
N VAL A 577 -15.33 -14.68 -14.68
CA VAL A 577 -14.74 -13.36 -14.47
C VAL A 577 -14.29 -12.78 -15.82
N PRO A 578 -14.63 -11.52 -16.18
CA PRO A 578 -14.42 -10.96 -17.51
C PRO A 578 -12.99 -10.46 -17.74
N PHE A 579 -12.00 -11.34 -17.55
CA PHE A 579 -10.61 -11.02 -17.87
C PHE A 579 -10.31 -11.13 -19.36
N GLU A 580 -9.44 -10.24 -19.84
CA GLU A 580 -8.76 -10.40 -21.13
C GLU A 580 -7.73 -11.55 -21.08
N PRO A 581 -7.36 -12.12 -22.24
CA PRO A 581 -6.28 -13.11 -22.31
C PRO A 581 -4.96 -12.54 -21.80
N LEU A 582 -4.18 -13.33 -21.06
CA LEU A 582 -2.88 -12.92 -20.50
C LEU A 582 -1.89 -12.41 -21.57
N ASP A 583 -2.01 -12.90 -22.81
CA ASP A 583 -1.18 -12.48 -23.94
C ASP A 583 -1.33 -10.97 -24.28
N SER A 584 -2.38 -10.29 -23.79
CA SER A 584 -2.56 -8.85 -23.99
C SER A 584 -1.57 -7.97 -23.20
N MET A 585 -0.92 -8.51 -22.16
CA MET A 585 0.02 -7.77 -21.30
C MET A 585 1.50 -7.87 -21.71
N GLU A 586 1.78 -8.34 -22.93
CA GLU A 586 3.14 -8.50 -23.50
C GLU A 586 4.16 -9.10 -22.50
N ASP A 587 5.15 -8.31 -22.07
CA ASP A 587 6.27 -8.79 -21.26
C ASP A 587 5.91 -9.07 -19.79
N LYS A 588 4.84 -8.48 -19.25
CA LYS A 588 4.50 -8.58 -17.81
C LYS A 588 3.86 -9.90 -17.40
N SER A 589 3.15 -10.55 -18.33
CA SER A 589 2.48 -11.84 -18.11
C SER A 589 3.27 -13.03 -18.65
N LYS A 590 4.24 -12.79 -19.54
CA LYS A 590 4.95 -13.85 -20.25
C LYS A 590 5.82 -14.68 -19.34
N LEU A 591 5.67 -16.00 -19.38
CA LEU A 591 6.56 -16.91 -18.65
C LEU A 591 7.91 -17.03 -19.37
N PRO A 592 9.04 -16.97 -18.64
CA PRO A 592 10.33 -17.41 -19.17
C PRO A 592 10.23 -18.87 -19.62
N LYS A 593 10.90 -19.21 -20.73
CA LYS A 593 10.87 -20.57 -21.30
C LYS A 593 11.25 -21.67 -20.30
N GLU A 594 12.14 -21.36 -19.36
CA GLU A 594 12.57 -22.31 -18.32
C GLU A 594 11.46 -22.60 -17.29
N LEU A 595 10.49 -21.70 -17.12
CA LEU A 595 9.32 -21.89 -16.26
C LEU A 595 8.16 -22.61 -16.97
N ASP A 596 8.20 -22.79 -18.29
CA ASP A 596 7.10 -23.44 -19.03
C ASP A 596 6.84 -24.86 -18.50
N ALA A 597 7.89 -25.66 -18.31
CA ALA A 597 7.75 -27.03 -17.80
C ALA A 597 7.22 -27.07 -16.36
N VAL A 598 7.64 -26.11 -15.52
CA VAL A 598 7.17 -25.95 -14.15
C VAL A 598 5.68 -25.61 -14.14
N TYR A 599 5.28 -24.59 -14.92
CA TYR A 599 3.90 -24.16 -15.05
C TYR A 599 2.99 -25.30 -15.53
N GLN A 600 3.40 -26.04 -16.57
CA GLN A 600 2.61 -27.18 -17.08
C GLN A 600 2.42 -28.26 -16.00
N SER A 601 3.47 -28.57 -15.23
CA SER A 601 3.40 -29.55 -14.14
C SER A 601 2.46 -29.09 -13.01
N LEU A 602 2.56 -27.81 -12.62
CA LEU A 602 1.71 -27.24 -11.56
C LEU A 602 0.25 -27.11 -12.03
N SER A 603 0.01 -26.58 -13.23
CA SER A 603 -1.33 -26.43 -13.80
C SER A 603 -2.03 -27.79 -13.98
N ASP A 604 -1.35 -28.84 -14.47
CA ASP A 604 -1.98 -30.16 -14.59
C ASP A 604 -2.44 -30.71 -13.23
N GLN A 605 -1.58 -30.64 -12.20
CA GLN A 605 -1.90 -31.13 -10.86
C GLN A 605 -3.00 -30.30 -10.19
N VAL A 606 -2.90 -28.97 -10.24
CA VAL A 606 -3.79 -28.06 -9.53
C VAL A 606 -5.13 -27.96 -10.25
N VAL A 607 -5.09 -27.74 -11.55
CA VAL A 607 -6.27 -27.34 -12.32
C VAL A 607 -7.04 -28.52 -12.90
N ARG A 608 -6.35 -29.61 -13.29
CA ARG A 608 -7.02 -30.82 -13.82
C ARG A 608 -7.26 -31.88 -12.77
N GLN A 609 -6.30 -32.08 -11.86
CA GLN A 609 -6.39 -33.12 -10.82
C GLN A 609 -6.96 -32.59 -9.50
N GLY A 610 -7.06 -31.26 -9.31
CA GLY A 610 -7.61 -30.66 -8.09
C GLY A 610 -6.71 -30.79 -6.87
N LYS A 611 -5.39 -30.93 -7.06
CA LYS A 611 -4.43 -31.10 -5.96
C LYS A 611 -4.11 -29.76 -5.29
N SER A 612 -4.40 -29.64 -3.99
CA SER A 612 -4.10 -28.44 -3.17
C SER A 612 -2.61 -28.26 -2.84
N SER A 613 -1.80 -29.31 -2.96
CA SER A 613 -0.35 -29.26 -2.69
C SER A 613 0.39 -29.97 -3.82
N PRO A 614 0.61 -29.30 -4.97
CA PRO A 614 1.33 -29.88 -6.10
C PRO A 614 2.78 -30.21 -5.71
N GLU A 615 3.30 -31.30 -6.27
CA GLU A 615 4.69 -31.71 -6.08
C GLU A 615 5.48 -31.49 -7.36
N LEU A 616 6.70 -30.95 -7.22
CA LEU A 616 7.62 -30.76 -8.33
C LEU A 616 8.70 -31.84 -8.31
N GLN A 617 9.15 -32.23 -9.49
CA GLN A 617 10.35 -33.04 -9.64
C GLN A 617 11.55 -32.31 -9.03
N GLN A 618 12.52 -33.07 -8.51
CA GLN A 618 13.67 -32.52 -7.80
C GLN A 618 14.44 -31.50 -8.64
N GLU A 619 14.61 -31.74 -9.94
CA GLU A 619 15.31 -30.84 -10.86
C GLU A 619 14.59 -29.49 -11.01
N MET A 620 13.25 -29.51 -11.14
CA MET A 620 12.44 -28.30 -11.20
C MET A 620 12.46 -27.54 -9.87
N SER A 621 12.37 -28.26 -8.75
CA SER A 621 12.43 -27.65 -7.42
C SER A 621 13.80 -26.99 -7.15
N GLN A 622 14.90 -27.62 -7.58
CA GLN A 622 16.25 -27.05 -7.48
C GLN A 622 16.41 -25.80 -8.35
N LEU A 623 15.92 -25.85 -9.59
CA LEU A 623 15.91 -24.69 -10.48
C LEU A 623 15.19 -23.50 -9.83
N LEU A 624 13.96 -23.74 -9.32
CA LEU A 624 13.19 -22.70 -8.65
C LEU A 624 13.94 -22.16 -7.43
N ARG A 625 14.45 -23.04 -6.57
CA ARG A 625 15.13 -22.63 -5.33
C ARG A 625 16.38 -21.79 -5.59
N GLN A 626 17.14 -22.08 -6.64
CA GLN A 626 18.42 -21.42 -6.94
C GLN A 626 18.28 -20.12 -7.75
N ARG A 627 17.18 -19.94 -8.48
CA ARG A 627 16.99 -18.80 -9.40
C ARG A 627 15.80 -17.89 -9.08
N TYR A 628 14.76 -18.42 -8.44
CA TYR A 628 13.44 -17.80 -8.46
C TYR A 628 12.82 -17.62 -7.07
N ILE A 629 13.04 -18.57 -6.16
CA ILE A 629 12.48 -18.50 -4.80
C ILE A 629 13.36 -17.58 -3.95
N HIS A 630 12.75 -16.50 -3.46
CA HIS A 630 13.40 -15.56 -2.55
C HIS A 630 13.44 -16.12 -1.13
N HIS A 631 14.54 -15.83 -0.43
CA HIS A 631 14.74 -16.15 0.97
C HIS A 631 14.18 -14.99 1.81
N SER A 632 12.85 -14.98 1.97
CA SER A 632 12.15 -13.84 2.58
C SER A 632 12.47 -13.67 4.06
N ASP A 633 12.78 -14.75 4.77
CA ASP A 633 13.14 -14.74 6.19
C ASP A 633 14.64 -14.50 6.41
N ASN A 634 15.02 -13.45 7.14
CA ASN A 634 16.43 -13.17 7.39
C ASN A 634 16.65 -12.34 8.66
N PHE A 635 17.92 -12.21 9.03
CA PHE A 635 18.40 -11.42 10.16
C PHE A 635 19.17 -10.18 9.70
N ASN A 636 18.77 -9.59 8.57
CA ASN A 636 19.35 -8.34 8.10
C ASN A 636 18.96 -7.18 9.04
N THR A 637 19.84 -6.19 9.09
CA THR A 637 19.58 -4.91 9.75
C THR A 637 18.74 -4.02 8.86
N ILE A 638 18.00 -3.08 9.46
CA ILE A 638 17.22 -2.11 8.70
C ILE A 638 18.19 -1.05 8.17
N GLU A 639 18.15 -0.81 6.86
CA GLU A 639 18.93 0.24 6.21
C GLU A 639 18.09 1.50 6.04
N PHE A 640 18.71 2.66 6.21
CA PHE A 640 18.10 3.96 5.93
C PHE A 640 19.16 4.98 5.53
N MET A 641 18.74 6.04 4.84
CA MET A 641 19.63 7.15 4.49
C MET A 641 19.78 8.12 5.66
N LEU A 642 21.02 8.37 6.10
CA LEU A 642 21.38 9.44 7.01
C LEU A 642 22.30 10.44 6.30
N GLY A 643 21.72 11.51 5.76
CA GLY A 643 22.43 12.37 4.80
C GLY A 643 22.71 11.60 3.50
N ASP A 644 23.98 11.57 3.07
CA ASP A 644 24.42 10.84 1.87
C ASP A 644 24.95 9.42 2.17
N MET A 645 24.83 8.94 3.42
CA MET A 645 25.33 7.65 3.87
C MET A 645 24.19 6.66 4.13
N ILE A 646 24.34 5.43 3.62
CA ILE A 646 23.51 4.29 4.02
C ILE A 646 23.94 3.89 5.44
N THR A 647 22.99 3.91 6.36
CA THR A 647 23.19 3.53 7.76
C THR A 647 22.36 2.29 8.08
N GLU A 648 22.96 1.34 8.78
CA GLU A 648 22.31 0.12 9.27
C GLU A 648 21.92 0.28 10.75
N PHE A 649 20.72 -0.16 11.12
CA PHE A 649 20.26 -0.23 12.50
C PHE A 649 19.77 -1.63 12.85
N GLU A 650 20.31 -2.17 13.95
CA GLU A 650 19.87 -3.43 14.53
C GLU A 650 18.82 -3.12 15.62
N LEU A 651 17.59 -3.58 15.42
CA LEU A 651 16.52 -3.38 16.40
C LEU A 651 16.83 -4.18 17.68
N PRO A 652 16.83 -3.55 18.86
CA PRO A 652 17.27 -4.19 20.11
C PRO A 652 16.26 -5.20 20.69
N PHE A 653 15.05 -5.31 20.13
CA PHE A 653 13.99 -6.18 20.62
C PHE A 653 13.53 -7.17 19.54
N GLU A 654 13.57 -8.47 19.86
CA GLU A 654 13.22 -9.58 18.96
C GLU A 654 11.86 -9.48 18.24
N PRO A 655 10.73 -9.14 18.91
CA PRO A 655 9.42 -9.14 18.26
C PRO A 655 9.20 -8.01 17.24
N LEU A 656 10.20 -7.16 17.00
CA LEU A 656 10.12 -6.03 16.08
C LEU A 656 10.95 -6.20 14.81
N MET A 657 11.70 -7.31 14.66
CA MET A 657 12.42 -7.57 13.41
C MET A 657 11.46 -8.08 12.33
N PRO A 658 11.23 -7.35 11.22
CA PRO A 658 10.13 -7.65 10.29
C PRO A 658 10.37 -8.90 9.45
N PHE A 659 11.62 -9.37 9.34
CA PHE A 659 12.02 -10.48 8.48
C PHE A 659 12.41 -11.74 9.25
N THR A 660 12.30 -11.78 10.58
CA THR A 660 12.73 -12.96 11.33
C THR A 660 11.84 -14.17 11.03
N PRO A 661 12.43 -15.38 10.91
CA PRO A 661 11.66 -16.60 10.81
C PRO A 661 10.91 -16.88 12.11
N ALA A 662 9.74 -17.51 11.98
CA ALA A 662 9.02 -18.12 13.09
C ALA A 662 9.86 -19.24 13.74
N SER A 663 9.44 -19.65 14.95
CA SER A 663 10.05 -20.78 15.65
C SER A 663 10.09 -22.02 14.75
N ASN A 664 11.24 -22.70 14.68
CA ASN A 664 11.53 -23.84 13.80
C ASN A 664 11.49 -23.58 12.28
N ARG A 665 11.28 -22.33 11.83
CA ARG A 665 11.06 -21.96 10.42
C ARG A 665 9.80 -22.62 9.81
N ASP A 666 8.81 -22.90 10.66
CA ASP A 666 7.49 -23.35 10.21
C ASP A 666 6.53 -22.17 10.18
N ARG A 667 5.73 -22.09 9.11
CA ARG A 667 4.76 -21.00 8.96
C ARG A 667 3.65 -21.10 10.00
N ILE A 668 3.32 -19.99 10.64
CA ILE A 668 2.14 -19.89 11.51
C ILE A 668 0.90 -19.83 10.63
N ILE A 669 -0.11 -20.66 10.92
CA ILE A 669 -1.35 -20.77 10.13
C ILE A 669 -2.55 -20.64 11.08
N HIS A 670 -3.43 -19.69 10.77
CA HIS A 670 -4.69 -19.45 11.46
C HIS A 670 -5.85 -19.99 10.63
N PRO A 671 -6.79 -20.74 11.24
CA PRO A 671 -7.94 -21.31 10.53
C PRO A 671 -8.99 -20.25 10.18
N ASN A 672 -9.85 -20.55 9.20
CA ASN A 672 -11.03 -19.75 8.85
C ASN A 672 -12.18 -20.04 9.82
N GLU A 673 -12.32 -19.22 10.87
CA GLU A 673 -13.39 -19.37 11.86
C GLU A 673 -14.03 -18.02 12.24
N PRO A 674 -15.32 -18.01 12.62
CA PRO A 674 -15.94 -16.83 13.21
C PRO A 674 -15.30 -16.52 14.57
N GLU A 675 -15.03 -15.24 14.85
CA GLU A 675 -14.40 -14.79 16.12
C GLU A 675 -15.23 -15.12 17.40
N ASN A 676 -16.45 -15.64 17.28
CA ASN A 676 -17.33 -16.02 18.39
C ASN A 676 -18.04 -17.37 18.16
N SER A 677 -17.29 -18.44 17.88
CA SER A 677 -17.82 -19.81 17.79
C SER A 677 -18.03 -20.48 19.15
#